data_AF-A0A0N4ZI05-F1
#
_entry.id   AF-A0A0N4ZI05-F1
#
_cell.length_a   1.000
_cell.length_b   1.000
_cell.length_c   1.000
_cell.angle_alpha   90.00
_cell.angle_beta   90.00
_cell.angle_gamma   90.00
#
_symmetry.space_group_name_H-M   'P 1'
#
loop_
_entity.id
_entity.type
_entity.pdbx_description
1 polymer ?
#
loop_
_entity_poly.entity_id
_entity_poly.type
_entity_poly.pdbx_seq_one_letter_code
_entity_poly.pdbx_strand_id
1 'polypeptide(L)'
;MVTITPETTDRSDDEKYRKKSSYFKCIAFIAIILAALFCLATIALAIVVGIKVNEDNESNTNNTIVEEDVFITPQLDSLINDTLPIDDDKNGGKNLTFDWPQPSGSYYAQYKKAAVASDHGLCSEIGRDILLKGGNAVESAIATLLCVGTVNPQSSGLGGGFFMTIYDSKLKKCVTIDARETAPIDASEDMYVNSPEESFAGWKSIAVPGELYGFWTAYKKYGSGKVNWTTLFEPSIQLAKEGFAVTSYLAESLQKKEKYMDDDIRKMFTNKKTGKLYEEGEFMKRPLLANTLISLSEAEDPVDLFYRQGIAQTIAEEIRENGGYVSFNDLSNYEANIHDSPLEINMNGLTMCGPPPPSSFVITQAIIMIMSKFYNREGKQVNLNDPLVYHRLIEIEKFAYAQRTKLGDWNFVESAKDLVKNLTDTGYYDHIVDMIKNTSQPLEYYSSDITSQVPDHGTSHVTVIDADGNGVSCTSTVNQLLGSVRSSPTLGIIWNDQMDDFSTPGVSNGFGYAPSPTNFITPGKRPMSSMSPTIIYDTDSGNIKMAVGASGGSFIISATAQTVIRSILFNQTVKEAVDSPRFHNQYLPYVTEYEITAPSNLIDILKTTYNQNMTSVPKQASVVQVLERTEDGYIHGNSDFRRATPTYPTGY
;
A
#
# COMPACT_ATOMS: atom_id res chain seq x y z
N MET A 1 -63.37 49.81 -30.96
CA MET A 1 -64.21 48.71 -31.49
C MET A 1 -63.33 47.80 -32.32
N VAL A 2 -62.88 46.67 -31.77
CA VAL A 2 -62.64 45.44 -32.54
C VAL A 2 -62.97 44.27 -31.62
N THR A 3 -63.84 43.41 -32.13
CA THR A 3 -64.57 42.32 -31.48
C THR A 3 -63.75 41.04 -31.51
N ILE A 4 -63.82 40.23 -30.45
CA ILE A 4 -63.23 38.89 -30.36
C ILE A 4 -64.27 37.87 -30.86
N THR A 5 -63.86 36.94 -31.73
CA THR A 5 -64.60 35.70 -32.04
C THR A 5 -63.74 34.48 -31.69
N PRO A 6 -64.31 33.41 -31.10
CA PRO A 6 -63.58 32.20 -30.76
C PRO A 6 -63.64 31.15 -31.89
N GLU A 7 -62.51 30.51 -32.17
CA GLU A 7 -62.44 29.34 -33.05
C GLU A 7 -62.67 28.03 -32.28
N THR A 8 -63.40 27.14 -32.95
CA THR A 8 -63.90 25.83 -32.52
C THR A 8 -62.81 24.76 -32.59
N THR A 9 -62.62 24.00 -31.50
CA THR A 9 -61.77 22.79 -31.46
C THR A 9 -62.49 21.55 -31.98
N ASP A 10 -61.80 20.85 -32.87
CA ASP A 10 -62.23 19.66 -33.59
C ASP A 10 -62.32 18.40 -32.69
N ARG A 11 -63.32 17.57 -32.92
CA ARG A 11 -63.76 16.49 -32.02
C ARG A 11 -63.17 15.11 -32.37
N SER A 12 -62.15 15.06 -33.24
CA SER A 12 -61.60 13.82 -33.80
C SER A 12 -60.35 13.27 -33.09
N ASP A 13 -59.66 14.06 -32.27
CA ASP A 13 -58.38 13.64 -31.65
C ASP A 13 -58.54 12.89 -30.32
N ASP A 14 -59.67 13.08 -29.62
CA ASP A 14 -59.93 12.47 -28.31
C ASP A 14 -60.18 10.94 -28.39
N GLU A 15 -60.68 10.44 -29.52
CA GLU A 15 -60.93 9.01 -29.70
C GLU A 15 -59.63 8.21 -29.96
N LYS A 16 -58.63 8.86 -30.56
CA LYS A 16 -57.33 8.25 -30.88
C LYS A 16 -56.43 8.13 -29.64
N TYR A 17 -56.56 9.05 -28.68
CA TYR A 17 -55.86 9.02 -27.40
C TYR A 17 -56.42 7.97 -26.43
N ARG A 18 -57.74 7.74 -26.41
CA ARG A 18 -58.36 6.70 -25.57
C ARG A 18 -57.95 5.27 -25.94
N LYS A 19 -57.75 4.96 -27.24
CA LYS A 19 -57.28 3.62 -27.68
C LYS A 19 -55.82 3.34 -27.32
N LYS A 20 -54.94 4.35 -27.33
CA LYS A 20 -53.50 4.19 -26.98
C LYS A 20 -53.29 3.93 -25.49
N SER A 21 -54.08 4.56 -24.62
CA SER A 21 -54.00 4.38 -23.15
C SER A 21 -54.36 2.96 -22.69
N SER A 22 -55.30 2.28 -23.38
CA SER A 22 -55.70 0.90 -23.07
C SER A 22 -54.57 -0.11 -23.35
N TYR A 23 -53.83 0.08 -24.45
CA TYR A 23 -52.74 -0.81 -24.85
C TYR A 23 -51.57 -0.79 -23.86
N PHE A 24 -51.20 0.39 -23.34
CA PHE A 24 -50.12 0.51 -22.35
C PHE A 24 -50.48 -0.10 -20.99
N LYS A 25 -51.77 -0.08 -20.60
CA LYS A 25 -52.23 -0.73 -19.36
C LYS A 25 -52.14 -2.26 -19.45
N CYS A 26 -52.46 -2.85 -20.61
CA CYS A 26 -52.27 -4.30 -20.82
C CYS A 26 -50.80 -4.71 -20.74
N ILE A 27 -49.88 -3.95 -21.34
CA ILE A 27 -48.45 -4.26 -21.30
C ILE A 27 -47.90 -4.16 -19.87
N ALA A 28 -48.28 -3.12 -19.12
CA ALA A 28 -47.89 -2.97 -17.72
C ALA A 28 -48.42 -4.12 -16.85
N PHE A 29 -49.66 -4.56 -17.09
CA PHE A 29 -50.26 -5.67 -16.35
C PHE A 29 -49.56 -7.01 -16.64
N ILE A 30 -49.20 -7.27 -17.91
CA ILE A 30 -48.43 -8.46 -18.30
C ILE A 30 -47.03 -8.43 -17.68
N ALA A 31 -46.37 -7.27 -17.65
CA ALA A 31 -45.05 -7.14 -17.03
C ALA A 31 -45.08 -7.42 -15.51
N ILE A 32 -46.13 -6.98 -14.81
CA ILE A 32 -46.32 -7.26 -13.37
C ILE A 32 -46.55 -8.76 -13.14
N ILE A 33 -47.34 -9.42 -13.99
CA ILE A 33 -47.56 -10.88 -13.90
C ILE A 33 -46.25 -11.63 -14.13
N LEU A 34 -45.45 -11.25 -15.14
CA LEU A 34 -44.16 -11.88 -15.41
C LEU A 34 -43.17 -11.69 -14.26
N ALA A 35 -43.12 -10.51 -13.64
CA ALA A 35 -42.28 -10.26 -12.48
C ALA A 35 -42.73 -11.10 -11.27
N ALA A 36 -44.04 -11.24 -11.04
CA ALA A 36 -44.58 -12.08 -9.97
C ALA A 36 -44.25 -13.57 -10.19
N LEU A 37 -44.37 -14.06 -11.43
CA LEU A 37 -44.01 -15.43 -11.80
C LEU A 37 -42.51 -15.69 -11.62
N PHE A 38 -41.66 -14.72 -11.97
CA PHE A 38 -40.21 -14.81 -11.74
C PHE A 38 -39.88 -14.90 -10.24
N CYS A 39 -40.47 -14.05 -9.41
CA CYS A 39 -40.31 -14.13 -7.95
C CYS A 39 -40.76 -15.49 -7.38
N LEU A 40 -41.92 -16.01 -7.81
CA LEU A 40 -42.41 -17.31 -7.36
C LEU A 40 -41.47 -18.46 -7.80
N ALA A 41 -40.92 -18.39 -9.01
CA ALA A 41 -39.93 -19.36 -9.48
C ALA A 41 -38.62 -19.32 -8.66
N THR A 42 -38.15 -18.12 -8.30
CA THR A 42 -36.94 -17.99 -7.46
C THR A 42 -37.15 -18.51 -6.03
N ILE A 43 -38.33 -18.30 -5.44
CA ILE A 43 -38.69 -18.84 -4.13
C ILE A 43 -38.78 -20.38 -4.19
N ALA A 44 -39.42 -20.93 -5.22
CA ALA A 44 -39.50 -22.37 -5.41
C ALA A 44 -38.10 -23.00 -5.57
N LEU A 45 -37.20 -22.37 -6.33
CA LEU A 45 -35.81 -22.83 -6.48
C LEU A 45 -35.05 -22.79 -5.15
N ALA A 46 -35.21 -21.74 -4.36
CA ALA A 46 -34.60 -21.63 -3.03
C ALA A 46 -35.09 -22.73 -2.07
N ILE A 47 -36.38 -23.09 -2.13
CA ILE A 47 -36.95 -24.20 -1.34
C ILE A 47 -36.35 -25.54 -1.79
N VAL A 48 -36.24 -25.79 -3.10
CA VAL A 48 -35.66 -27.04 -3.63
C VAL A 48 -34.19 -27.18 -3.22
N VAL A 49 -33.41 -26.09 -3.31
CA VAL A 49 -32.01 -26.07 -2.85
C VAL A 49 -31.91 -26.28 -1.35
N GLY A 50 -32.79 -25.65 -0.56
CA GLY A 50 -32.84 -25.84 0.90
C GLY A 50 -33.16 -27.28 1.32
N ILE A 51 -34.11 -27.94 0.63
CA ILE A 51 -34.43 -29.34 0.89
C ILE A 51 -33.24 -30.25 0.54
N LYS A 52 -32.56 -29.98 -0.57
CA LYS A 52 -31.38 -30.77 -1.01
C LYS A 52 -30.23 -30.69 0.00
N VAL A 53 -29.95 -29.49 0.51
CA VAL A 53 -28.90 -29.27 1.53
C VAL A 53 -29.25 -29.97 2.85
N ASN A 54 -30.54 -30.08 3.18
CA ASN A 54 -30.96 -30.75 4.42
C ASN A 54 -30.92 -32.29 4.31
N GLU A 55 -31.27 -32.85 3.15
CA GLU A 55 -31.11 -34.30 2.87
C GLU A 55 -29.63 -34.72 2.92
N ASP A 56 -28.71 -33.89 2.41
CA ASP A 56 -27.29 -34.18 2.41
C ASP A 56 -26.68 -34.14 3.83
N ASN A 57 -27.24 -33.33 4.74
CA ASN A 57 -26.80 -33.23 6.13
C ASN A 57 -27.29 -34.39 7.02
N GLU A 58 -28.50 -34.91 6.81
CA GLU A 58 -29.01 -36.07 7.57
C GLU A 58 -28.31 -37.40 7.21
N SER A 59 -27.67 -37.47 6.04
CA SER A 59 -26.94 -38.68 5.60
C SER A 59 -25.58 -38.89 6.29
N ASN A 60 -25.00 -37.87 6.92
CA ASN A 60 -23.67 -37.92 7.54
C ASN A 60 -23.67 -38.17 9.06
N THR A 61 -24.84 -38.27 9.69
CA THR A 61 -24.98 -38.55 11.12
C THR A 61 -25.56 -39.94 11.36
N ASN A 62 -24.82 -40.98 11.00
CA ASN A 62 -25.02 -42.32 11.53
C ASN A 62 -23.73 -43.12 11.36
N ASN A 63 -22.82 -43.02 12.34
CA ASN A 63 -21.97 -44.15 12.68
C ASN A 63 -21.66 -44.17 14.18
N THR A 64 -21.85 -45.36 14.71
CA THR A 64 -22.17 -45.75 16.07
C THR A 64 -20.94 -45.75 16.99
N ILE A 65 -21.21 -45.38 18.25
CA ILE A 65 -20.36 -45.55 19.42
C ILE A 65 -20.14 -47.05 19.69
N VAL A 66 -18.91 -47.44 20.03
CA VAL A 66 -18.62 -48.63 20.86
C VAL A 66 -17.77 -48.16 22.03
N GLU A 67 -18.34 -48.32 23.22
CA GLU A 67 -17.72 -48.09 24.54
C GLU A 67 -16.70 -49.17 24.85
N GLU A 68 -15.54 -48.79 25.41
CA GLU A 68 -14.78 -49.63 26.33
C GLU A 68 -14.32 -48.78 27.53
N ASP A 69 -14.84 -49.12 28.70
CA ASP A 69 -14.48 -48.61 30.02
C ASP A 69 -13.14 -49.19 30.48
N VAL A 70 -12.17 -48.35 30.87
CA VAL A 70 -11.17 -48.74 31.90
C VAL A 70 -10.82 -47.56 32.84
N PHE A 71 -11.20 -47.78 34.09
CA PHE A 71 -10.84 -47.17 35.38
C PHE A 71 -9.64 -46.19 35.50
N ILE A 72 -9.91 -45.07 36.17
CA ILE A 72 -8.92 -44.18 36.82
C ILE A 72 -8.69 -44.65 38.27
N THR A 73 -7.44 -44.72 38.71
CA THR A 73 -7.06 -44.40 40.11
C THR A 73 -5.79 -43.55 40.16
N PRO A 74 -5.66 -42.64 41.15
CA PRO A 74 -4.64 -41.60 41.17
C PRO A 74 -3.49 -41.94 42.14
N GLN A 75 -2.25 -41.59 41.79
CA GLN A 75 -1.22 -41.37 42.81
C GLN A 75 -0.17 -40.36 42.33
N LEU A 76 -0.07 -39.32 43.16
CA LEU A 76 0.87 -38.21 43.15
C LEU A 76 2.22 -38.72 43.68
N ASP A 77 3.34 -38.38 43.04
CA ASP A 77 4.60 -38.21 43.77
C ASP A 77 5.68 -37.37 43.04
N SER A 78 6.18 -36.40 43.81
CA SER A 78 7.54 -35.84 43.88
C SER A 78 8.11 -34.92 42.79
N LEU A 79 8.53 -33.74 43.28
CA LEU A 79 9.54 -32.81 42.76
C LEU A 79 10.82 -33.51 42.29
N ILE A 80 11.37 -33.10 41.14
CA ILE A 80 12.83 -32.96 40.90
C ILE A 80 13.07 -31.77 39.95
N ASN A 81 13.91 -30.82 40.39
CA ASN A 81 14.61 -29.83 39.55
C ASN A 81 15.36 -30.55 38.42
N ASP A 82 15.25 -30.10 37.18
CA ASP A 82 16.43 -29.85 36.33
C ASP A 82 16.00 -29.22 34.99
N THR A 83 16.87 -28.30 34.54
CA THR A 83 16.90 -27.65 33.24
C THR A 83 16.44 -28.55 32.09
N LEU A 84 15.37 -28.16 31.39
CA LEU A 84 14.91 -28.88 30.20
C LEU A 84 15.58 -28.32 28.93
N PRO A 85 16.21 -29.17 28.10
CA PRO A 85 16.56 -28.83 26.73
C PRO A 85 15.29 -28.65 25.89
N ILE A 86 15.41 -27.84 24.83
CA ILE A 86 14.38 -27.65 23.80
C ILE A 86 14.07 -29.03 23.20
N ASP A 87 12.91 -29.59 23.57
CA ASP A 87 12.45 -30.91 23.14
C ASP A 87 11.60 -30.74 21.87
N ASP A 88 12.27 -30.86 20.72
CA ASP A 88 11.69 -30.94 19.37
C ASP A 88 11.03 -32.31 19.12
N ASP A 89 10.14 -32.84 19.97
CA ASP A 89 9.35 -34.02 19.55
C ASP A 89 8.12 -34.38 20.42
N LYS A 90 7.13 -33.49 20.51
CA LYS A 90 5.80 -33.82 21.10
C LYS A 90 4.64 -33.80 20.10
N ASN A 91 4.91 -34.11 18.83
CA ASN A 91 3.87 -34.49 17.87
C ASN A 91 4.37 -35.69 17.09
N GLY A 92 3.92 -36.89 17.48
CA GLY A 92 4.31 -38.14 16.84
C GLY A 92 4.25 -38.08 15.31
N GLY A 93 5.42 -38.03 14.68
CA GLY A 93 5.77 -38.71 13.43
C GLY A 93 4.81 -38.60 12.24
N LYS A 94 4.06 -37.52 12.09
CA LYS A 94 3.51 -37.14 10.77
C LYS A 94 4.35 -35.99 10.26
N ASN A 95 5.13 -36.22 9.21
CA ASN A 95 5.73 -35.15 8.42
C ASN A 95 4.58 -34.25 7.93
N LEU A 96 4.35 -33.14 8.63
CA LEU A 96 3.41 -32.13 8.19
C LEU A 96 3.87 -31.65 6.82
N THR A 97 2.92 -31.55 5.90
CA THR A 97 3.13 -30.97 4.58
C THR A 97 2.01 -29.97 4.35
N PHE A 98 2.38 -28.78 3.92
CA PHE A 98 1.44 -27.72 3.63
C PHE A 98 1.33 -27.56 2.11
N ASP A 99 0.11 -27.66 1.60
CA ASP A 99 -0.18 -27.47 0.17
C ASP A 99 -0.21 -25.98 -0.16
N TRP A 100 0.96 -25.39 -0.28
CA TRP A 100 1.11 -24.00 -0.71
C TRP A 100 0.62 -23.82 -2.15
N PRO A 101 -0.04 -22.69 -2.46
CA PRO A 101 -0.43 -22.40 -3.83
C PRO A 101 0.81 -22.28 -4.70
N GLN A 102 0.67 -22.71 -5.95
CA GLN A 102 1.71 -22.48 -6.94
C GLN A 102 1.88 -20.98 -7.19
N PRO A 103 3.10 -20.52 -7.53
CA PRO A 103 3.33 -19.13 -7.92
C PRO A 103 2.34 -18.68 -9.00
N SER A 104 1.95 -17.42 -8.95
CA SER A 104 0.95 -16.83 -9.84
C SER A 104 1.43 -16.76 -11.30
N GLY A 105 0.54 -16.36 -12.20
CA GLY A 105 0.90 -16.08 -13.59
C GLY A 105 1.66 -14.77 -13.82
N SER A 106 2.04 -14.03 -12.76
CA SER A 106 2.86 -12.81 -12.89
C SER A 106 4.19 -13.08 -13.58
N TYR A 107 4.64 -12.10 -14.37
CA TYR A 107 5.91 -12.19 -15.08
C TYR A 107 7.07 -12.16 -14.10
N TYR A 108 7.74 -13.30 -14.00
CA TYR A 108 9.07 -13.41 -13.44
C TYR A 108 10.09 -13.26 -14.55
N ALA A 109 10.94 -12.26 -14.43
CA ALA A 109 11.86 -11.88 -15.49
C ALA A 109 13.30 -11.77 -14.98
N GLN A 110 14.23 -12.04 -15.88
CA GLN A 110 15.67 -12.06 -15.61
C GLN A 110 16.36 -11.12 -16.58
N TYR A 111 17.19 -10.23 -16.03
CA TYR A 111 17.92 -9.21 -16.79
C TYR A 111 19.40 -9.27 -16.44
N LYS A 112 20.28 -8.90 -17.37
CA LYS A 112 21.73 -9.04 -17.13
C LYS A 112 22.35 -7.77 -16.54
N LYS A 113 21.88 -6.60 -16.98
CA LYS A 113 22.55 -5.34 -16.68
C LYS A 113 21.74 -4.48 -15.74
N ALA A 114 20.48 -4.23 -16.11
CA ALA A 114 19.63 -3.30 -15.40
C ALA A 114 18.16 -3.74 -15.44
N ALA A 115 17.40 -3.34 -14.42
CA ALA A 115 15.99 -3.64 -14.32
C ALA A 115 15.21 -2.57 -13.55
N VAL A 116 13.91 -2.47 -13.85
CA VAL A 116 12.92 -1.60 -13.21
C VAL A 116 11.68 -2.43 -12.93
N ALA A 117 11.15 -2.34 -11.71
CA ALA A 117 9.85 -2.90 -11.33
C ALA A 117 8.98 -1.81 -10.71
N SER A 118 7.72 -1.71 -11.13
CA SER A 118 6.80 -0.69 -10.64
C SER A 118 5.36 -1.19 -10.63
N ASP A 119 4.50 -0.44 -9.96
CA ASP A 119 3.07 -0.70 -9.88
C ASP A 119 2.29 -0.53 -11.20
N HIS A 120 2.98 -0.24 -12.31
CA HIS A 120 2.40 -0.23 -13.65
C HIS A 120 3.45 -0.62 -14.70
N GLY A 121 3.23 -1.71 -15.45
CA GLY A 121 4.20 -2.28 -16.39
C GLY A 121 4.67 -1.29 -17.47
N LEU A 122 3.74 -0.51 -18.04
CA LEU A 122 4.07 0.59 -18.97
C LEU A 122 5.07 1.60 -18.37
N CYS A 123 4.97 1.90 -17.08
CA CYS A 123 5.87 2.82 -16.41
C CYS A 123 7.22 2.16 -16.12
N SER A 124 7.26 0.85 -15.86
CA SER A 124 8.52 0.08 -15.84
C SER A 124 9.25 0.21 -17.18
N GLU A 125 8.55 0.07 -18.31
CA GLU A 125 9.13 0.22 -19.65
C GLU A 125 9.74 1.61 -19.87
N ILE A 126 9.04 2.67 -19.44
CA ILE A 126 9.55 4.04 -19.51
C ILE A 126 10.84 4.19 -18.68
N GLY A 127 10.89 3.63 -17.48
CA GLY A 127 12.11 3.61 -16.66
C GLY A 127 13.27 2.90 -17.38
N ARG A 128 13.02 1.70 -17.94
CA ARG A 128 14.01 0.97 -18.75
C ARG A 128 14.51 1.81 -19.92
N ASP A 129 13.63 2.54 -20.60
CA ASP A 129 14.00 3.34 -21.76
C ASP A 129 14.90 4.52 -21.35
N ILE A 130 14.73 5.09 -20.15
CA ILE A 130 15.68 6.08 -19.59
C ILE A 130 17.05 5.44 -19.31
N LEU A 131 17.08 4.22 -18.76
CA LEU A 131 18.34 3.48 -18.57
C LEU A 131 19.03 3.20 -19.91
N LEU A 132 18.28 2.88 -20.97
CA LEU A 132 18.81 2.67 -22.32
C LEU A 132 19.36 3.96 -22.95
N LYS A 133 18.81 5.12 -22.59
CA LYS A 133 19.34 6.44 -22.96
C LYS A 133 20.60 6.83 -22.17
N GLY A 134 21.05 5.99 -21.25
CA GLY A 134 22.26 6.19 -20.46
C GLY A 134 22.02 6.86 -19.10
N GLY A 135 20.76 7.03 -18.69
CA GLY A 135 20.43 7.50 -17.34
C GLY A 135 20.76 6.45 -16.27
N ASN A 136 20.87 6.87 -15.02
CA ASN A 136 21.08 5.98 -13.89
C ASN A 136 19.76 5.59 -13.20
N ALA A 137 19.87 4.83 -12.10
CA ALA A 137 18.72 4.38 -11.32
C ALA A 137 17.81 5.53 -10.82
N VAL A 138 18.37 6.71 -10.53
CA VAL A 138 17.63 7.88 -10.05
C VAL A 138 16.80 8.52 -11.16
N GLU A 139 17.40 8.80 -12.31
CA GLU A 139 16.69 9.35 -13.48
C GLU A 139 15.59 8.38 -13.95
N SER A 140 15.88 7.08 -13.95
CA SER A 140 14.91 6.03 -14.25
C SER A 140 13.75 6.03 -13.26
N ALA A 141 14.00 6.11 -11.96
CA ALA A 141 12.94 6.10 -10.95
C ALA A 141 12.04 7.34 -11.07
N ILE A 142 12.61 8.52 -11.32
CA ILE A 142 11.84 9.77 -11.52
C ILE A 142 10.92 9.65 -12.73
N ALA A 143 11.42 9.19 -13.89
CA ALA A 143 10.59 9.02 -15.08
C ALA A 143 9.47 7.99 -14.88
N THR A 144 9.78 6.88 -14.19
CA THR A 144 8.78 5.88 -13.81
C THR A 144 7.70 6.47 -12.91
N LEU A 145 8.06 7.24 -11.88
CA LEU A 145 7.10 7.85 -10.95
C LEU A 145 6.25 8.94 -11.61
N LEU A 146 6.81 9.75 -12.51
CA LEU A 146 6.05 10.70 -13.33
C LEU A 146 5.00 9.98 -14.19
N CYS A 147 5.35 8.80 -14.74
CA CYS A 147 4.39 7.96 -15.45
C CYS A 147 3.31 7.42 -14.52
N VAL A 148 3.70 6.87 -13.36
CA VAL A 148 2.75 6.32 -12.38
C VAL A 148 1.78 7.40 -11.90
N GLY A 149 2.23 8.60 -11.56
CA GLY A 149 1.35 9.71 -11.18
C GLY A 149 0.44 10.20 -12.33
N THR A 150 0.79 9.89 -13.57
CA THR A 150 -0.03 10.17 -14.75
C THR A 150 -1.13 9.13 -14.95
N VAL A 151 -0.80 7.83 -14.89
CA VAL A 151 -1.71 6.72 -15.26
C VAL A 151 -2.39 6.05 -14.06
N ASN A 152 -1.80 6.14 -12.87
CA ASN A 152 -2.35 5.71 -11.59
C ASN A 152 -2.58 6.91 -10.64
N PRO A 153 -3.36 7.93 -11.06
CA PRO A 153 -3.58 9.15 -10.26
C PRO A 153 -4.28 8.91 -8.92
N GLN A 154 -4.89 7.74 -8.74
CA GLN A 154 -5.51 7.32 -7.48
C GLN A 154 -4.49 6.95 -6.40
N SER A 155 -3.19 6.86 -6.73
CA SER A 155 -2.18 6.30 -5.81
C SER A 155 -0.90 7.12 -5.65
N SER A 156 -0.60 8.08 -6.52
CA SER A 156 0.56 8.98 -6.38
C SER A 156 0.47 10.11 -7.41
N GLY A 157 1.35 11.10 -7.28
CA GLY A 157 1.52 12.20 -8.24
C GLY A 157 1.92 13.50 -7.56
N LEU A 158 2.12 14.55 -8.38
CA LEU A 158 2.75 15.82 -7.97
C LEU A 158 2.07 16.55 -6.80
N GLY A 159 0.83 16.18 -6.47
CA GLY A 159 0.12 16.70 -5.32
C GLY A 159 0.35 15.92 -4.03
N GLY A 160 1.29 14.97 -3.99
CA GLY A 160 1.65 14.18 -2.83
C GLY A 160 3.15 14.21 -2.50
N GLY A 161 3.69 13.12 -1.97
CA GLY A 161 5.06 13.02 -1.46
C GLY A 161 5.60 11.60 -1.46
N PHE A 162 6.89 11.44 -1.14
CA PHE A 162 7.56 10.13 -1.18
C PHE A 162 8.70 9.97 -0.18
N PHE A 163 9.10 8.72 0.04
CA PHE A 163 10.45 8.38 0.52
C PHE A 163 11.23 7.62 -0.56
N MET A 164 12.50 7.98 -0.75
CA MET A 164 13.40 7.35 -1.71
C MET A 164 14.68 6.93 -1.00
N THR A 165 15.02 5.66 -1.11
CA THR A 165 16.32 5.09 -0.70
C THR A 165 17.17 4.90 -1.94
N ILE A 166 18.35 5.52 -1.95
CA ILE A 166 19.31 5.50 -3.06
C ILE A 166 20.57 4.80 -2.57
N TYR A 167 21.07 3.84 -3.35
CA TYR A 167 22.38 3.25 -3.16
C TYR A 167 23.32 3.72 -4.26
N ASP A 168 24.38 4.42 -3.88
CA ASP A 168 25.47 4.79 -4.77
C ASP A 168 26.52 3.68 -4.73
N SER A 169 26.68 2.95 -5.83
CA SER A 169 27.60 1.81 -5.91
C SER A 169 29.07 2.21 -5.88
N LYS A 170 29.37 3.43 -6.32
CA LYS A 170 30.73 3.96 -6.36
C LYS A 170 31.18 4.38 -4.97
N LEU A 171 30.29 5.01 -4.21
CA LEU A 171 30.52 5.40 -2.82
C LEU A 171 30.25 4.25 -1.83
N LYS A 172 29.59 3.19 -2.28
CA LYS A 172 29.12 2.05 -1.48
C LYS A 172 28.29 2.51 -0.28
N LYS A 173 27.36 3.42 -0.53
CA LYS A 173 26.67 4.16 0.52
C LYS A 173 25.19 4.33 0.20
N CYS A 174 24.35 4.19 1.23
CA CYS A 174 22.95 4.58 1.13
C CYS A 174 22.73 6.04 1.50
N VAL A 175 21.76 6.66 0.83
CA VAL A 175 21.20 7.96 1.16
C VAL A 175 19.69 7.87 1.04
N THR A 176 18.95 8.59 1.88
CA THR A 176 17.50 8.70 1.70
C THR A 176 17.06 10.13 1.50
N ILE A 177 16.01 10.30 0.70
CA ILE A 177 15.30 11.55 0.50
C ILE A 177 13.90 11.37 1.09
N ASP A 178 13.58 12.23 2.05
CA ASP A 178 12.25 12.37 2.63
C ASP A 178 11.60 13.62 2.00
N ALA A 179 10.75 13.35 1.01
CA ALA A 179 9.88 14.31 0.36
C ALA A 179 8.43 14.13 0.83
N ARG A 180 8.24 13.75 2.10
CA ARG A 180 6.93 13.66 2.73
C ARG A 180 6.30 15.04 2.86
N GLU A 181 4.99 15.08 2.75
CA GLU A 181 4.21 16.30 2.89
C GLU A 181 4.27 16.82 4.34
N THR A 182 4.17 18.13 4.51
CA THR A 182 4.20 18.79 5.82
C THR A 182 2.85 19.42 6.16
N ALA A 183 2.49 19.41 7.44
CA ALA A 183 1.32 20.14 7.92
C ALA A 183 1.46 21.65 7.62
N PRO A 184 0.41 22.31 7.09
CA PRO A 184 0.42 23.76 6.87
C PRO A 184 0.64 24.55 8.17
N ILE A 185 1.11 25.80 8.04
CA ILE A 185 1.38 26.67 9.18
C ILE A 185 0.14 27.00 10.02
N ASP A 186 -1.02 27.02 9.36
CA ASP A 186 -2.33 27.27 9.97
C ASP A 186 -2.98 26.00 10.55
N ALA A 187 -2.31 24.85 10.50
CA ALA A 187 -2.82 23.61 11.10
C ALA A 187 -2.77 23.67 12.63
N SER A 188 -3.81 23.17 13.30
CA SER A 188 -3.85 23.04 14.76
C SER A 188 -4.00 21.59 15.18
N GLU A 189 -3.54 21.28 16.40
CA GLU A 189 -3.58 19.93 16.97
C GLU A 189 -5.00 19.33 16.98
N ASP A 190 -6.00 20.18 17.22
CA ASP A 190 -7.40 19.82 17.46
C ASP A 190 -8.34 20.05 16.26
N MET A 191 -7.81 20.43 15.09
CA MET A 191 -8.61 20.90 13.95
C MET A 191 -9.64 19.88 13.43
N TYR A 192 -9.42 18.58 13.63
CA TYR A 192 -10.33 17.52 13.19
C TYR A 192 -11.16 16.88 14.31
N VAL A 193 -11.01 17.31 15.57
CA VAL A 193 -11.72 16.71 16.72
C VAL A 193 -13.23 16.71 16.52
N ASN A 194 -13.77 17.84 16.02
CA ASN A 194 -15.20 18.01 15.77
C ASN A 194 -15.62 17.68 14.34
N SER A 195 -14.68 17.36 13.45
CA SER A 195 -14.92 17.10 12.04
C SER A 195 -13.90 16.11 11.45
N PRO A 196 -13.88 14.84 11.90
CA PRO A 196 -12.88 13.87 11.45
C PRO A 196 -12.89 13.62 9.94
N GLU A 197 -14.04 13.77 9.27
CA GLU A 197 -14.12 13.59 7.81
C GLU A 197 -13.28 14.61 7.02
N GLU A 198 -13.00 15.77 7.61
CA GLU A 198 -12.15 16.79 6.99
C GLU A 198 -10.66 16.41 6.99
N SER A 199 -10.25 15.35 7.72
CA SER A 199 -8.87 14.83 7.68
C SER A 199 -8.58 14.02 6.42
N PHE A 200 -9.60 13.37 5.84
CA PHE A 200 -9.43 12.46 4.69
C PHE A 200 -10.15 12.89 3.40
N ALA A 201 -10.97 13.94 3.43
CA ALA A 201 -11.65 14.40 2.23
C ALA A 201 -11.80 15.93 2.21
N GLY A 202 -11.58 16.50 1.03
CA GLY A 202 -11.76 17.93 0.79
C GLY A 202 -10.49 18.76 0.96
N TRP A 203 -10.63 20.08 0.77
CA TRP A 203 -9.49 21.00 0.71
C TRP A 203 -8.72 21.14 2.03
N LYS A 204 -9.36 20.79 3.15
CA LYS A 204 -8.80 20.83 4.49
C LYS A 204 -7.91 19.64 4.83
N SER A 205 -7.96 18.54 4.07
CA SER A 205 -7.09 17.38 4.28
C SER A 205 -5.73 17.51 3.60
N ILE A 206 -5.56 18.54 2.77
CA ILE A 206 -4.37 18.73 1.95
C ILE A 206 -3.21 19.23 2.81
N ALA A 207 -2.11 18.48 2.79
CA ALA A 207 -0.81 18.91 3.31
C ALA A 207 0.06 19.46 2.16
N VAL A 208 1.17 20.11 2.50
CA VAL A 208 2.08 20.74 1.52
C VAL A 208 2.74 19.66 0.65
N PRO A 209 2.50 19.62 -0.68
CA PRO A 209 3.00 18.54 -1.55
C PRO A 209 4.52 18.59 -1.71
N GLY A 210 5.19 17.44 -1.65
CA GLY A 210 6.65 17.33 -1.65
C GLY A 210 7.30 16.69 -2.88
N GLU A 211 6.52 15.98 -3.69
CA GLU A 211 7.08 15.07 -4.71
C GLU A 211 8.01 15.77 -5.72
N LEU A 212 7.62 16.93 -6.27
CA LEU A 212 8.46 17.63 -7.25
C LEU A 212 9.78 18.13 -6.64
N TYR A 213 9.74 18.66 -5.41
CA TYR A 213 10.96 19.09 -4.71
C TYR A 213 11.92 17.93 -4.53
N GLY A 214 11.39 16.77 -4.11
CA GLY A 214 12.15 15.54 -3.98
C GLY A 214 12.77 15.08 -5.30
N PHE A 215 12.00 15.06 -6.40
CA PHE A 215 12.51 14.66 -7.72
C PHE A 215 13.65 15.57 -8.20
N TRP A 216 13.47 16.89 -8.08
CA TRP A 216 14.52 17.83 -8.48
C TRP A 216 15.77 17.68 -7.61
N THR A 217 15.59 17.52 -6.30
CA THR A 217 16.70 17.26 -5.36
C THR A 217 17.46 15.98 -5.75
N ALA A 218 16.73 14.89 -6.02
CA ALA A 218 17.32 13.61 -6.43
C ALA A 218 18.07 13.72 -7.75
N TYR A 219 17.45 14.32 -8.76
CA TYR A 219 18.05 14.54 -10.08
C TYR A 219 19.32 15.37 -10.01
N LYS A 220 19.31 16.49 -9.28
CA LYS A 220 20.44 17.42 -9.19
C LYS A 220 21.63 16.85 -8.42
N LYS A 221 21.38 16.05 -7.38
CA LYS A 221 22.45 15.51 -6.53
C LYS A 221 22.94 14.12 -6.95
N TYR A 222 22.03 13.28 -7.43
CA TYR A 222 22.30 11.86 -7.66
C TYR A 222 21.99 11.39 -9.09
N GLY A 223 21.57 12.29 -10.00
CA GLY A 223 21.40 11.96 -11.42
C GLY A 223 22.73 11.70 -12.12
N SER A 224 22.72 10.95 -13.22
CA SER A 224 23.94 10.64 -13.98
C SER A 224 24.54 11.85 -14.69
N GLY A 225 23.72 12.86 -14.98
CA GLY A 225 24.07 14.00 -15.83
C GLY A 225 24.11 13.67 -17.32
N LYS A 226 23.69 12.46 -17.72
CA LYS A 226 23.65 12.01 -19.12
C LYS A 226 22.26 12.16 -19.75
N VAL A 227 21.20 12.21 -18.94
CA VAL A 227 19.83 12.40 -19.42
C VAL A 227 19.31 13.73 -18.91
N ASN A 228 18.79 14.56 -19.81
CA ASN A 228 18.26 15.86 -19.44
C ASN A 228 16.92 15.73 -18.69
N TRP A 229 16.67 16.65 -17.76
CA TRP A 229 15.44 16.75 -16.98
C TRP A 229 14.17 16.67 -17.85
N THR A 230 14.15 17.42 -18.96
CA THR A 230 13.04 17.40 -19.93
C THR A 230 12.71 16.00 -20.43
N THR A 231 13.72 15.19 -20.70
CA THR A 231 13.58 13.83 -21.25
C THR A 231 12.88 12.88 -20.27
N LEU A 232 12.93 13.13 -18.97
CA LEU A 232 12.23 12.33 -17.96
C LEU A 232 10.71 12.55 -18.01
N PHE A 233 10.25 13.70 -18.51
CA PHE A 233 8.84 14.09 -18.56
C PHE A 233 8.16 13.73 -19.88
N GLU A 234 8.91 13.67 -20.99
CA GLU A 234 8.39 13.44 -22.34
C GLU A 234 7.36 12.30 -22.42
N PRO A 235 7.61 11.09 -21.88
CA PRO A 235 6.66 9.97 -21.98
C PRO A 235 5.35 10.26 -21.23
N SER A 236 5.44 10.82 -20.04
CA SER A 236 4.29 11.17 -19.19
C SER A 236 3.46 12.30 -19.80
N ILE A 237 4.13 13.30 -20.41
CA ILE A 237 3.47 14.36 -21.20
C ILE A 237 2.69 13.74 -22.36
N GLN A 238 3.28 12.80 -23.09
CA GLN A 238 2.62 12.13 -24.21
C GLN A 238 1.40 11.33 -23.74
N LEU A 239 1.54 10.52 -22.69
CA LEU A 239 0.41 9.78 -22.10
C LEU A 239 -0.71 10.70 -21.63
N ALA A 240 -0.38 11.83 -21.00
CA ALA A 240 -1.38 12.81 -20.55
C ALA A 240 -2.10 13.51 -21.72
N LYS A 241 -1.42 13.79 -22.84
CA LYS A 241 -1.98 14.44 -24.04
C LYS A 241 -2.80 13.49 -24.92
N GLU A 242 -2.20 12.36 -25.26
CA GLU A 242 -2.74 11.43 -26.24
C GLU A 242 -3.77 10.52 -25.57
N GLY A 243 -3.51 10.18 -24.31
CA GLY A 243 -4.35 9.39 -23.43
C GLY A 243 -3.74 8.03 -23.10
N PHE A 244 -4.37 7.32 -22.17
CA PHE A 244 -4.01 5.97 -21.77
C PHE A 244 -5.28 5.17 -21.44
N ALA A 245 -5.17 3.84 -21.49
CA ALA A 245 -6.28 2.95 -21.13
C ALA A 245 -6.46 2.94 -19.61
N VAL A 246 -7.69 3.14 -19.15
CA VAL A 246 -8.04 3.08 -17.73
C VAL A 246 -7.97 1.64 -17.25
N THR A 247 -7.23 1.40 -16.18
CA THR A 247 -7.08 0.06 -15.57
C THR A 247 -8.31 -0.27 -14.72
N SER A 248 -8.55 -1.57 -14.46
CA SER A 248 -9.62 -1.99 -13.55
C SER A 248 -9.48 -1.33 -12.18
N TYR A 249 -8.25 -1.26 -11.65
CA TYR A 249 -8.00 -0.65 -10.35
C TYR A 249 -8.32 0.85 -10.30
N LEU A 250 -8.02 1.61 -11.36
CA LEU A 250 -8.43 3.02 -11.45
C LEU A 250 -9.96 3.11 -11.52
N ALA A 251 -10.63 2.36 -12.40
CA ALA A 251 -12.08 2.38 -12.53
C ALA A 251 -12.81 2.03 -11.20
N GLU A 252 -12.36 0.99 -10.50
CA GLU A 252 -12.87 0.61 -9.17
C GLU A 252 -12.66 1.73 -8.14
N SER A 253 -11.49 2.38 -8.17
CA SER A 253 -11.18 3.50 -7.27
C SER A 253 -12.08 4.71 -7.52
N LEU A 254 -12.36 5.02 -8.80
CA LEU A 254 -13.30 6.09 -9.17
C LEU A 254 -14.70 5.82 -8.62
N GLN A 255 -15.22 4.59 -8.80
CA GLN A 255 -16.53 4.21 -8.27
C GLN A 255 -16.58 4.28 -6.74
N LYS A 256 -15.54 3.77 -6.07
CA LYS A 256 -15.47 3.78 -4.60
C LYS A 256 -15.46 5.18 -4.00
N LYS A 257 -14.81 6.14 -4.68
CA LYS A 257 -14.67 7.52 -4.21
C LYS A 257 -15.69 8.49 -4.81
N GLU A 258 -16.57 8.02 -5.69
CA GLU A 258 -17.54 8.86 -6.41
C GLU A 258 -18.34 9.79 -5.49
N LYS A 259 -18.79 9.30 -4.33
CA LYS A 259 -19.63 10.09 -3.41
C LYS A 259 -18.89 11.28 -2.76
N TYR A 260 -17.55 11.30 -2.79
CA TYR A 260 -16.73 12.35 -2.19
C TYR A 260 -16.20 13.37 -3.21
N MET A 261 -16.37 13.10 -4.51
CA MET A 261 -15.89 13.95 -5.59
C MET A 261 -16.69 15.25 -5.68
N ASP A 262 -15.97 16.37 -5.75
CA ASP A 262 -16.51 17.64 -6.18
C ASP A 262 -16.64 17.72 -7.71
N ASP A 263 -17.14 18.84 -8.22
CA ASP A 263 -17.42 19.02 -9.64
C ASP A 263 -16.13 18.97 -10.49
N ASP A 264 -15.02 19.51 -9.99
CA ASP A 264 -13.76 19.60 -10.75
C ASP A 264 -13.12 18.22 -10.95
N ILE A 265 -12.96 17.45 -9.87
CA ILE A 265 -12.39 16.10 -10.00
C ILE A 265 -13.36 15.16 -10.72
N ARG A 266 -14.67 15.29 -10.49
CA ARG A 266 -15.68 14.50 -11.20
C ARG A 266 -15.61 14.76 -12.70
N LYS A 267 -15.51 16.03 -13.11
CA LYS A 267 -15.36 16.42 -14.51
C LYS A 267 -14.06 15.88 -15.11
N MET A 268 -12.96 15.85 -14.35
CA MET A 268 -11.70 15.24 -14.79
C MET A 268 -11.88 13.77 -15.15
N PHE A 269 -12.62 13.01 -14.35
CA PHE A 269 -12.81 11.57 -14.51
C PHE A 269 -14.11 11.15 -15.20
N THR A 270 -14.88 12.10 -15.76
CA THR A 270 -16.09 11.78 -16.54
C THR A 270 -15.76 11.63 -18.01
N ASN A 271 -16.09 10.48 -18.57
CA ASN A 271 -16.04 10.26 -20.00
C ASN A 271 -17.10 11.11 -20.70
N LYS A 272 -16.65 12.10 -21.48
CA LYS A 272 -17.52 13.06 -22.19
C LYS A 272 -18.51 12.41 -23.16
N LYS A 273 -18.24 11.19 -23.65
CA LYS A 273 -19.12 10.47 -24.58
C LYS A 273 -20.26 9.76 -23.85
N THR A 274 -19.99 9.18 -22.69
CA THR A 274 -20.97 8.37 -21.93
C THR A 274 -21.67 9.17 -20.84
N GLY A 275 -21.08 10.28 -20.39
CA GLY A 275 -21.56 11.06 -19.25
C GLY A 275 -21.37 10.36 -17.89
N LYS A 276 -20.59 9.27 -17.85
CA LYS A 276 -20.27 8.50 -16.65
C LYS A 276 -18.79 8.61 -16.31
N LEU A 277 -18.42 8.22 -15.09
CA LEU A 277 -17.02 8.02 -14.73
C LEU A 277 -16.37 7.01 -15.68
N TYR A 278 -15.09 7.21 -15.98
CA TYR A 278 -14.35 6.31 -16.85
C TYR A 278 -14.39 4.86 -16.35
N GLU A 279 -14.66 3.93 -17.26
CA GLU A 279 -14.65 2.49 -17.01
C GLU A 279 -13.35 1.85 -17.53
N GLU A 280 -13.08 0.60 -17.13
CA GLU A 280 -11.91 -0.15 -17.59
C GLU A 280 -11.83 -0.21 -19.12
N GLY A 281 -10.61 -0.03 -19.66
CA GLY A 281 -10.32 -0.08 -21.09
C GLY A 281 -10.70 1.19 -21.86
N GLU A 282 -11.48 2.09 -21.26
CA GLU A 282 -11.75 3.39 -21.86
C GLU A 282 -10.47 4.25 -21.89
N PHE A 283 -10.37 5.12 -22.90
CA PHE A 283 -9.19 5.96 -23.09
C PHE A 283 -9.38 7.33 -22.43
N MET A 284 -8.58 7.59 -21.40
CA MET A 284 -8.61 8.84 -20.63
C MET A 284 -7.47 9.77 -21.05
N LYS A 285 -7.74 11.08 -21.11
CA LYS A 285 -6.73 12.12 -21.30
C LYS A 285 -6.65 13.03 -20.07
N ARG A 286 -5.48 13.62 -19.82
CA ARG A 286 -5.24 14.59 -18.75
C ARG A 286 -4.55 15.85 -19.28
N PRO A 287 -5.22 16.64 -20.15
CA PRO A 287 -4.58 17.74 -20.87
C PRO A 287 -4.07 18.87 -19.97
N LEU A 288 -4.74 19.16 -18.85
CA LEU A 288 -4.26 20.15 -17.88
C LEU A 288 -2.95 19.69 -17.24
N LEU A 289 -2.90 18.44 -16.77
CA LEU A 289 -1.66 17.85 -16.25
C LEU A 289 -0.56 17.86 -17.31
N ALA A 290 -0.86 17.53 -18.56
CA ALA A 290 0.13 17.59 -19.64
C ALA A 290 0.77 18.97 -19.77
N ASN A 291 -0.02 20.04 -19.69
CA ASN A 291 0.50 21.41 -19.76
C ASN A 291 1.35 21.75 -18.53
N THR A 292 0.93 21.32 -17.34
CA THR A 292 1.72 21.47 -16.11
C THR A 292 3.05 20.74 -16.23
N LEU A 293 3.06 19.49 -16.69
CA LEU A 293 4.28 18.70 -16.90
C LEU A 293 5.23 19.35 -17.91
N ILE A 294 4.71 19.95 -18.99
CA ILE A 294 5.54 20.70 -19.95
C ILE A 294 6.21 21.88 -19.26
N SER A 295 5.43 22.73 -18.58
CA SER A 295 5.97 23.91 -17.88
C SER A 295 7.05 23.54 -16.87
N LEU A 296 6.84 22.45 -16.11
CA LEU A 296 7.82 21.96 -15.14
C LEU A 296 9.05 21.34 -15.81
N SER A 297 8.89 20.69 -16.95
CA SER A 297 10.00 20.10 -17.70
C SER A 297 10.90 21.16 -18.33
N GLU A 298 10.31 22.26 -18.83
CA GLU A 298 10.99 23.34 -19.55
C GLU A 298 11.51 24.46 -18.64
N ALA A 299 11.13 24.45 -17.36
CA ALA A 299 11.60 25.43 -16.38
C ALA A 299 13.11 25.30 -16.12
N GLU A 300 13.79 26.44 -15.99
CA GLU A 300 15.19 26.48 -15.55
C GLU A 300 15.33 25.93 -14.13
N ASP A 301 14.41 26.34 -13.25
CA ASP A 301 14.24 25.78 -11.91
C ASP A 301 12.76 25.38 -11.70
N PRO A 302 12.42 24.08 -11.79
CA PRO A 302 11.06 23.60 -11.58
C PRO A 302 10.58 23.76 -10.14
N VAL A 303 11.50 23.80 -9.16
CA VAL A 303 11.14 24.02 -7.75
C VAL A 303 10.71 25.46 -7.56
N ASP A 304 11.46 26.43 -8.09
CA ASP A 304 11.03 27.83 -8.01
C ASP A 304 9.68 28.03 -8.69
N LEU A 305 9.47 27.45 -9.89
CA LEU A 305 8.20 27.56 -10.59
C LEU A 305 7.02 27.05 -9.75
N PHE A 306 7.16 25.86 -9.15
CA PHE A 306 6.09 25.18 -8.40
C PHE A 306 5.87 25.72 -6.98
N TYR A 307 6.94 26.08 -6.27
CA TYR A 307 6.91 26.40 -4.84
C TYR A 307 7.04 27.88 -4.52
N ARG A 308 7.55 28.71 -5.45
CA ARG A 308 7.88 30.12 -5.17
C ARG A 308 7.36 31.12 -6.22
N GLN A 309 6.96 30.67 -7.39
CA GLN A 309 6.51 31.51 -8.50
C GLN A 309 5.08 31.12 -8.95
N GLY A 310 4.75 31.33 -10.24
CA GLY A 310 3.39 31.33 -10.78
C GLY A 310 2.51 30.17 -10.31
N ILE A 311 3.02 28.94 -10.34
CA ILE A 311 2.25 27.76 -9.93
C ILE A 311 1.98 27.79 -8.42
N ALA A 312 2.94 28.24 -7.61
CA ALA A 312 2.75 28.34 -6.16
C ALA A 312 1.62 29.31 -5.78
N GLN A 313 1.51 30.44 -6.48
CA GLN A 313 0.39 31.36 -6.27
C GLN A 313 -0.94 30.70 -6.66
N THR A 314 -1.00 30.01 -7.81
CA THR A 314 -2.20 29.27 -8.22
C THR A 314 -2.62 28.23 -7.18
N ILE A 315 -1.69 27.43 -6.67
CA ILE A 315 -1.98 26.40 -5.65
C ILE A 315 -2.55 27.04 -4.39
N ALA A 316 -1.87 28.06 -3.85
CA ALA A 316 -2.28 28.72 -2.62
C ALA A 316 -3.64 29.42 -2.76
N GLU A 317 -3.91 30.07 -3.91
CA GLU A 317 -5.19 30.73 -4.17
C GLU A 317 -6.33 29.72 -4.29
N GLU A 318 -6.16 28.65 -5.09
CA GLU A 318 -7.18 27.61 -5.25
C GLU A 318 -7.52 26.94 -3.91
N ILE A 319 -6.51 26.58 -3.11
CA ILE A 319 -6.71 25.94 -1.81
C ILE A 319 -7.43 26.90 -0.86
N ARG A 320 -6.98 28.17 -0.76
CA ARG A 320 -7.58 29.17 0.12
C ARG A 320 -9.02 29.51 -0.25
N GLU A 321 -9.32 29.68 -1.54
CA GLU A 321 -10.67 30.00 -2.02
C GLU A 321 -11.70 28.90 -1.71
N ASN A 322 -11.22 27.66 -1.58
CA ASN A 322 -12.03 26.51 -1.19
C ASN A 322 -11.92 26.14 0.30
N GLY A 323 -11.30 26.99 1.12
CA GLY A 323 -11.24 26.84 2.58
C GLY A 323 -10.22 25.83 3.12
N GLY A 324 -9.21 25.47 2.33
CA GLY A 324 -8.05 24.71 2.78
C GLY A 324 -6.94 25.59 3.38
N TYR A 325 -5.89 24.96 3.91
CA TYR A 325 -4.90 25.62 4.77
C TYR A 325 -3.52 25.86 4.15
N VAL A 326 -3.16 25.16 3.05
CA VAL A 326 -1.85 25.35 2.41
C VAL A 326 -1.76 26.76 1.83
N SER A 327 -0.83 27.55 2.38
CA SER A 327 -0.57 28.92 1.96
C SER A 327 0.63 29.01 1.00
N PHE A 328 0.82 30.17 0.38
CA PHE A 328 2.04 30.45 -0.38
C PHE A 328 3.29 30.36 0.50
N ASN A 329 3.19 30.79 1.77
CA ASN A 329 4.32 30.71 2.71
C ASN A 329 4.69 29.25 2.99
N ASP A 330 3.70 28.37 3.13
CA ASP A 330 3.94 26.93 3.29
C ASP A 330 4.68 26.34 2.10
N LEU A 331 4.22 26.63 0.88
CA LEU A 331 4.88 26.18 -0.36
C LEU A 331 6.31 26.72 -0.45
N SER A 332 6.50 28.01 -0.20
CA SER A 332 7.80 28.67 -0.38
C SER A 332 8.89 28.19 0.57
N ASN A 333 8.48 27.70 1.75
CA ASN A 333 9.35 27.18 2.81
C ASN A 333 9.50 25.65 2.77
N TYR A 334 8.80 24.96 1.88
CA TYR A 334 8.92 23.50 1.78
C TYR A 334 10.29 23.10 1.26
N GLU A 335 10.92 22.14 1.92
CA GLU A 335 12.14 21.48 1.46
C GLU A 335 12.07 19.97 1.74
N ALA A 336 12.60 19.15 0.82
CA ALA A 336 12.81 17.73 1.07
C ALA A 336 14.03 17.53 1.99
N ASN A 337 13.92 16.63 2.97
CA ASN A 337 15.03 16.27 3.84
C ASN A 337 15.93 15.25 3.14
N ILE A 338 17.24 15.37 3.34
CA ILE A 338 18.22 14.38 2.89
C ILE A 338 18.90 13.79 4.11
N HIS A 339 18.89 12.46 4.21
CA HIS A 339 19.64 11.74 5.23
C HIS A 339 20.85 11.07 4.58
N ASP A 340 21.98 11.77 4.63
CA ASP A 340 23.29 11.23 4.21
C ASP A 340 23.76 10.07 5.11
N SER A 341 23.06 9.78 6.21
CA SER A 341 23.28 8.60 7.03
C SER A 341 21.89 8.07 7.37
N PRO A 342 21.28 7.28 6.47
CA PRO A 342 19.98 6.67 6.72
C PRO A 342 20.11 5.61 7.82
N LEU A 343 18.99 4.98 8.18
CA LEU A 343 19.07 3.82 9.05
C LEU A 343 19.74 2.69 8.28
N GLU A 344 20.80 2.13 8.85
CA GLU A 344 21.56 1.02 8.30
C GLU A 344 21.73 -0.06 9.37
N ILE A 345 21.51 -1.32 9.01
CA ILE A 345 21.66 -2.46 9.90
C ILE A 345 22.33 -3.62 9.18
N ASN A 346 23.32 -4.23 9.84
CA ASN A 346 24.01 -5.40 9.32
C ASN A 346 23.29 -6.69 9.75
N MET A 347 23.05 -7.57 8.79
CA MET A 347 22.48 -8.90 8.93
C MET A 347 23.44 -9.91 8.31
N ASN A 348 24.43 -10.37 9.09
CA ASN A 348 25.39 -11.41 8.73
C ASN A 348 25.99 -11.26 7.32
N GLY A 349 26.72 -10.18 7.09
CA GLY A 349 27.39 -9.94 5.80
C GLY A 349 26.53 -9.22 4.76
N LEU A 350 25.22 -9.12 4.96
CA LEU A 350 24.36 -8.19 4.21
C LEU A 350 24.10 -6.94 5.05
N THR A 351 24.05 -5.77 4.42
CA THR A 351 23.62 -4.53 5.06
C THR A 351 22.34 -4.05 4.40
N MET A 352 21.36 -3.71 5.24
CA MET A 352 20.06 -3.21 4.82
C MET A 352 19.92 -1.75 5.23
N CYS A 353 19.39 -0.91 4.36
CA CYS A 353 19.24 0.51 4.60
C CYS A 353 17.89 1.08 4.16
N GLY A 354 17.46 2.15 4.82
CA GLY A 354 16.20 2.83 4.56
C GLY A 354 15.97 4.08 5.43
N PRO A 355 14.90 4.84 5.18
CA PRO A 355 14.70 6.15 5.80
C PRO A 355 14.42 6.08 7.32
N PRO A 356 14.83 7.10 8.10
CA PRO A 356 14.40 7.23 9.49
C PRO A 356 12.91 7.65 9.57
N PRO A 357 12.32 7.67 10.79
CA PRO A 357 11.01 8.28 11.00
C PRO A 357 10.95 9.70 10.44
N PRO A 358 9.85 10.09 9.77
CA PRO A 358 8.50 9.53 9.89
C PRO A 358 8.20 8.25 9.07
N SER A 359 9.16 7.71 8.32
CA SER A 359 9.03 6.35 7.77
C SER A 359 9.00 5.26 8.85
N SER A 360 8.28 4.18 8.58
CA SER A 360 8.26 2.96 9.40
C SER A 360 9.30 1.90 8.98
N PHE A 361 10.33 2.27 8.20
CA PHE A 361 11.40 1.34 7.83
C PHE A 361 12.05 0.68 9.05
N VAL A 362 12.22 1.41 10.16
CA VAL A 362 12.76 0.86 11.41
C VAL A 362 11.91 -0.31 11.97
N ILE A 363 10.62 -0.36 11.65
CA ILE A 363 9.72 -1.45 12.04
C ILE A 363 9.89 -2.64 11.09
N THR A 364 9.98 -2.40 9.77
CA THR A 364 10.20 -3.49 8.81
C THR A 364 11.59 -4.10 8.99
N GLN A 365 12.63 -3.31 9.29
CA GLN A 365 13.94 -3.87 9.65
C GLN A 365 13.86 -4.73 10.91
N ALA A 366 13.14 -4.29 11.96
CA ALA A 366 13.07 -5.03 13.21
C ALA A 366 12.44 -6.41 12.99
N ILE A 367 11.38 -6.49 12.17
CA ILE A 367 10.75 -7.76 11.80
C ILE A 367 11.77 -8.70 11.12
N ILE A 368 12.53 -8.19 10.14
CA ILE A 368 13.54 -8.96 9.41
C ILE A 368 14.67 -9.41 10.35
N MET A 369 15.20 -8.50 11.17
CA MET A 369 16.33 -8.78 12.06
C MET A 369 15.97 -9.78 13.14
N ILE A 370 14.80 -9.67 13.78
CA ILE A 370 14.34 -10.64 14.78
C ILE A 370 14.10 -12.01 14.13
N MET A 371 13.52 -12.05 12.92
CA MET A 371 13.35 -13.31 12.20
C MET A 371 14.71 -13.96 11.86
N SER A 372 15.71 -13.15 11.51
CA SER A 372 17.07 -13.64 11.24
C SER A 372 17.71 -14.32 12.46
N LYS A 373 17.41 -13.88 13.68
CA LYS A 373 17.93 -14.52 14.92
C LYS A 373 17.44 -15.97 15.09
N PHE A 374 16.25 -16.29 14.60
CA PHE A 374 15.73 -17.65 14.60
C PHE A 374 16.26 -18.50 13.44
N TYR A 375 16.36 -17.92 12.24
CA TYR A 375 16.42 -18.68 10.99
C TYR A 375 17.64 -18.43 10.10
N ASN A 376 18.50 -17.47 10.43
CA ASN A 376 19.73 -17.20 9.67
C ASN A 376 20.89 -18.07 10.19
N ARG A 377 20.79 -19.39 9.98
CA ARG A 377 21.83 -20.37 10.38
C ARG A 377 22.53 -20.91 9.14
N GLU A 378 23.84 -20.66 9.04
CA GLU A 378 24.68 -21.14 7.94
C GLU A 378 24.44 -22.62 7.64
N GLY A 379 24.14 -22.94 6.38
CA GLY A 379 23.99 -24.30 5.88
C GLY A 379 22.71 -25.03 6.31
N LYS A 380 21.73 -24.36 6.95
CA LYS A 380 20.45 -24.98 7.33
C LYS A 380 19.28 -24.33 6.60
N GLN A 381 18.61 -25.11 5.75
CA GLN A 381 17.36 -24.68 5.12
C GLN A 381 16.23 -24.64 6.16
N VAL A 382 15.42 -23.59 6.12
CA VAL A 382 14.24 -23.48 6.99
C VAL A 382 13.19 -24.49 6.57
N ASN A 383 12.67 -25.26 7.52
CA ASN A 383 11.54 -26.16 7.28
C ASN A 383 10.25 -25.34 7.16
N LEU A 384 9.82 -25.01 5.94
CA LEU A 384 8.58 -24.26 5.70
C LEU A 384 7.30 -25.05 5.99
N ASN A 385 7.41 -26.34 6.36
CA ASN A 385 6.32 -27.14 6.90
C ASN A 385 6.23 -27.10 8.44
N ASP A 386 7.12 -26.37 9.11
CA ASP A 386 7.02 -26.14 10.55
C ASP A 386 6.06 -24.96 10.82
N PRO A 387 4.89 -25.18 11.43
CA PRO A 387 3.94 -24.11 11.75
C PRO A 387 4.51 -23.07 12.73
N LEU A 388 5.54 -23.41 13.50
CA LEU A 388 6.20 -22.48 14.42
C LEU A 388 6.85 -21.30 13.68
N VAL A 389 7.29 -21.49 12.43
CA VAL A 389 7.85 -20.42 11.58
C VAL A 389 6.83 -19.30 11.38
N TYR A 390 5.59 -19.65 11.05
CA TYR A 390 4.52 -18.68 10.79
C TYR A 390 3.96 -18.08 12.07
N HIS A 391 3.89 -18.87 13.15
CA HIS A 391 3.58 -18.35 14.49
C HIS A 391 4.57 -17.27 14.91
N ARG A 392 5.88 -17.55 14.80
CA ARG A 392 6.93 -16.57 15.14
C ARG A 392 6.85 -15.33 14.26
N LEU A 393 6.64 -15.47 12.95
CA LEU A 393 6.43 -14.32 12.07
C LEU A 393 5.31 -13.41 12.59
N ILE A 394 4.15 -13.99 12.94
CA ILE A 394 2.99 -13.25 13.45
C ILE A 394 3.31 -12.58 14.80
N GLU A 395 3.98 -13.26 15.73
CA GLU A 395 4.35 -12.67 17.02
C GLU A 395 5.38 -11.54 16.87
N ILE A 396 6.34 -11.69 15.96
CA ILE A 396 7.33 -10.65 15.65
C ILE A 396 6.64 -9.40 15.09
N GLU A 397 5.69 -9.58 14.17
CA GLU A 397 4.90 -8.46 13.65
C GLU A 397 4.15 -7.73 14.79
N LYS A 398 3.50 -8.45 15.72
CA LYS A 398 2.84 -7.83 16.88
C LYS A 398 3.80 -6.98 17.72
N PHE A 399 4.98 -7.52 18.07
CA PHE A 399 5.99 -6.78 18.85
C PHE A 399 6.49 -5.55 18.10
N ALA A 400 6.77 -5.67 16.81
CA ALA A 400 7.30 -4.58 16.01
C ALA A 400 6.25 -3.46 15.81
N TYR A 401 5.03 -3.80 15.39
CA TYR A 401 3.96 -2.80 15.19
C TYR A 401 3.51 -2.15 16.50
N ALA A 402 3.62 -2.83 17.64
CA ALA A 402 3.38 -2.20 18.95
C ALA A 402 4.36 -1.05 19.23
N GLN A 403 5.58 -1.08 18.68
CA GLN A 403 6.53 0.04 18.75
C GLN A 403 6.22 1.13 17.71
N ARG A 404 5.67 0.76 16.53
CA ARG A 404 5.23 1.74 15.52
C ARG A 404 4.30 2.79 16.11
N THR A 405 3.47 2.42 17.07
CA THR A 405 2.52 3.35 17.69
C THR A 405 3.17 4.49 18.47
N LYS A 406 4.44 4.31 18.86
CA LYS A 406 5.24 5.27 19.63
C LYS A 406 6.19 6.10 18.76
N LEU A 407 6.23 5.86 17.44
CA LEU A 407 7.01 6.66 16.49
C LEU A 407 6.33 8.01 16.18
N GLY A 408 7.12 8.93 15.64
CA GLY A 408 6.68 10.24 15.16
C GLY A 408 7.77 10.87 14.29
N ASP A 409 7.51 12.04 13.71
CA ASP A 409 8.53 12.82 13.00
C ASP A 409 9.70 13.10 13.94
N TRP A 410 10.85 12.52 13.62
CA TRP A 410 12.03 12.59 14.48
C TRP A 410 12.56 14.04 14.64
N ASN A 411 12.18 14.99 13.78
CA ASN A 411 12.59 16.39 13.91
C ASN A 411 11.79 17.11 15.01
N PHE A 412 10.64 16.55 15.39
CA PHE A 412 9.71 17.11 16.39
C PHE A 412 9.61 16.26 17.65
N VAL A 413 9.96 14.97 17.58
CA VAL A 413 9.72 13.99 18.65
C VAL A 413 11.04 13.34 19.07
N GLU A 414 11.62 13.82 20.17
CA GLU A 414 12.90 13.28 20.67
C GLU A 414 12.79 11.82 21.11
N SER A 415 11.67 11.43 21.72
CA SER A 415 11.42 10.03 22.11
C SER A 415 11.39 9.07 20.91
N ALA A 416 11.07 9.55 19.70
CA ALA A 416 11.13 8.73 18.49
C ALA A 416 12.59 8.42 18.12
N LYS A 417 13.53 9.36 18.33
CA LYS A 417 14.97 9.09 18.12
C LYS A 417 15.49 8.06 19.11
N ASP A 418 15.10 8.15 20.38
CA ASP A 418 15.50 7.18 21.40
C ASP A 418 14.91 5.79 21.14
N LEU A 419 13.65 5.73 20.68
CA LEU A 419 13.03 4.47 20.26
C LEU A 419 13.76 3.86 19.07
N VAL A 420 14.14 4.65 18.07
CA VAL A 420 14.93 4.18 16.92
C VAL A 420 16.25 3.57 17.39
N LYS A 421 17.00 4.23 18.29
CA LYS A 421 18.26 3.69 18.82
C LYS A 421 18.06 2.29 19.41
N ASN A 422 16.98 2.10 20.18
CA ASN A 422 16.64 0.79 20.76
C ASN A 422 16.24 -0.23 19.68
N LEU A 423 15.40 0.16 18.72
CA LEU A 423 14.95 -0.70 17.62
C LEU A 423 16.05 -1.05 16.61
N THR A 424 17.19 -0.36 16.64
CA THR A 424 18.38 -0.66 15.84
C THR A 424 19.45 -1.43 16.64
N ASP A 425 19.23 -1.67 17.94
CA ASP A 425 20.18 -2.38 18.80
C ASP A 425 20.02 -3.90 18.71
N THR A 426 21.14 -4.63 18.62
CA THR A 426 21.09 -6.09 18.49
C THR A 426 20.60 -6.79 19.76
N GLY A 427 20.85 -6.22 20.94
CA GLY A 427 20.37 -6.73 22.22
C GLY A 427 18.86 -6.57 22.39
N TYR A 428 18.26 -5.55 21.78
CA TYR A 428 16.80 -5.45 21.68
C TYR A 428 16.22 -6.66 20.92
N TYR A 429 16.83 -7.08 19.81
CA TYR A 429 16.35 -8.23 19.05
C TYR A 429 16.44 -9.53 19.86
N ASP A 430 17.53 -9.75 20.59
CA ASP A 430 17.70 -10.91 21.47
C ASP A 430 16.65 -10.92 22.58
N HIS A 431 16.35 -9.75 23.17
CA HIS A 431 15.28 -9.61 24.15
C HIS A 431 13.90 -9.98 23.59
N ILE A 432 13.56 -9.55 22.38
CA ILE A 432 12.27 -9.93 21.76
C ILE A 432 12.22 -11.44 21.47
N VAL A 433 13.32 -12.04 21.00
CA VAL A 433 13.42 -13.50 20.80
C VAL A 433 13.08 -14.26 22.07
N ASP A 434 13.62 -13.84 23.23
CA ASP A 434 13.36 -14.48 24.52
C ASP A 434 11.90 -14.30 25.01
N MET A 435 11.23 -13.23 24.59
CA MET A 435 9.82 -12.99 24.93
C MET A 435 8.84 -13.78 24.05
N ILE A 436 9.22 -14.18 22.84
CA ILE A 436 8.29 -14.89 21.94
C ILE A 436 8.01 -16.30 22.48
N LYS A 437 6.75 -16.52 22.89
CA LYS A 437 6.25 -17.82 23.36
C LYS A 437 5.67 -18.63 22.21
N ASN A 438 5.47 -19.94 22.43
CA ASN A 438 4.80 -20.83 21.49
C ASN A 438 3.26 -20.71 21.50
N THR A 439 2.70 -19.66 22.11
CA THR A 439 1.27 -19.33 22.06
C THR A 439 1.10 -17.82 22.01
N SER A 440 0.08 -17.34 21.29
CA SER A 440 -0.25 -15.91 21.22
C SER A 440 -0.58 -15.37 22.60
N GLN A 441 -0.02 -14.21 22.94
CA GLN A 441 -0.22 -13.54 24.23
C GLN A 441 -1.25 -12.39 24.13
N PRO A 442 -1.94 -12.01 25.22
CA PRO A 442 -2.83 -10.85 25.26
C PRO A 442 -2.17 -9.53 24.81
N LEU A 443 -2.97 -8.54 24.43
CA LEU A 443 -2.51 -7.28 23.83
C LEU A 443 -1.50 -6.51 24.71
N GLU A 444 -1.70 -6.56 26.03
CA GLU A 444 -0.86 -5.88 27.05
C GLU A 444 0.55 -6.48 27.14
N TYR A 445 0.77 -7.67 26.56
CA TYR A 445 2.07 -8.31 26.55
C TYR A 445 3.05 -7.61 25.60
N TYR A 446 2.57 -7.05 24.49
CA TYR A 446 3.44 -6.46 23.46
C TYR A 446 3.72 -4.97 23.68
N SER A 447 2.83 -4.27 24.39
CA SER A 447 3.05 -2.90 24.85
C SER A 447 2.22 -2.59 26.08
N SER A 448 2.82 -1.91 27.04
CA SER A 448 2.15 -1.34 28.22
C SER A 448 1.27 -0.14 27.87
N ASP A 449 1.61 0.59 26.79
CA ASP A 449 0.90 1.78 26.33
C ASP A 449 0.09 1.40 25.10
N ILE A 450 -1.21 1.22 25.27
CA ILE A 450 -2.11 0.82 24.19
C ILE A 450 -2.59 2.07 23.45
N THR A 451 -1.74 2.54 22.55
CA THR A 451 -2.05 3.60 21.59
C THR A 451 -2.17 3.01 20.19
N SER A 452 -2.77 3.77 19.28
CA SER A 452 -2.91 3.39 17.89
C SER A 452 -2.36 4.45 16.95
N GLN A 453 -2.01 4.02 15.75
CA GLN A 453 -1.69 4.92 14.64
C GLN A 453 -2.77 4.81 13.60
N VAL A 454 -2.99 5.90 12.87
CA VAL A 454 -3.90 5.91 11.74
C VAL A 454 -3.33 5.00 10.65
N PRO A 455 -4.14 4.10 10.07
CA PRO A 455 -3.75 3.36 8.87
C PRO A 455 -3.63 4.34 7.70
N ASP A 456 -2.44 4.42 7.11
CA ASP A 456 -2.21 5.15 5.86
C ASP A 456 -2.58 4.27 4.66
N HIS A 457 -2.74 4.86 3.47
CA HIS A 457 -3.29 4.18 2.28
C HIS A 457 -2.67 4.64 0.93
N GLY A 458 -3.28 4.13 -0.16
CA GLY A 458 -3.20 4.62 -1.55
C GLY A 458 -1.83 5.06 -2.06
N THR A 459 -0.90 4.12 -2.05
CA THR A 459 0.51 4.31 -2.38
C THR A 459 0.88 3.68 -3.73
N SER A 460 2.01 4.10 -4.29
CA SER A 460 2.71 3.45 -5.40
C SER A 460 4.18 3.16 -5.07
N HIS A 461 4.73 2.08 -5.61
CA HIS A 461 6.14 1.73 -5.41
C HIS A 461 6.91 1.50 -6.73
N VAL A 462 8.20 1.87 -6.73
CA VAL A 462 9.16 1.59 -7.80
C VAL A 462 10.49 1.14 -7.22
N THR A 463 11.11 0.15 -7.85
CA THR A 463 12.51 -0.23 -7.61
C THR A 463 13.29 -0.26 -8.92
N VAL A 464 14.56 0.14 -8.85
CA VAL A 464 15.48 0.18 -9.99
C VAL A 464 16.84 -0.33 -9.56
N ILE A 465 17.47 -1.16 -10.39
CA ILE A 465 18.90 -1.47 -10.33
C ILE A 465 19.49 -1.13 -11.70
N ASP A 466 20.48 -0.25 -11.76
CA ASP A 466 21.11 0.14 -13.03
C ASP A 466 22.36 -0.68 -13.38
N ALA A 467 22.90 -0.42 -14.59
CA ALA A 467 24.05 -1.13 -15.13
C ALA A 467 25.37 -0.83 -14.40
N ASP A 468 25.44 0.31 -13.70
CA ASP A 468 26.60 0.71 -12.90
C ASP A 468 26.50 0.18 -11.46
N GLY A 469 25.41 -0.53 -11.14
CA GLY A 469 25.15 -1.14 -9.84
C GLY A 469 24.51 -0.20 -8.82
N ASN A 470 24.10 1.02 -9.22
CA ASN A 470 23.29 1.87 -8.34
C ASN A 470 21.89 1.29 -8.20
N GLY A 471 21.23 1.64 -7.11
CA GLY A 471 19.88 1.19 -6.83
C GLY A 471 19.00 2.30 -6.30
N VAL A 472 17.71 2.20 -6.60
CA VAL A 472 16.67 3.03 -6.02
C VAL A 472 15.52 2.14 -5.56
N SER A 473 15.03 2.39 -4.36
CA SER A 473 13.73 1.93 -3.89
C SER A 473 12.95 3.18 -3.49
N CYS A 474 11.76 3.39 -4.06
CA CYS A 474 11.00 4.62 -3.83
C CYS A 474 9.51 4.33 -3.69
N THR A 475 8.92 4.84 -2.63
CA THR A 475 7.49 4.72 -2.36
C THR A 475 6.87 6.12 -2.35
N SER A 476 5.93 6.38 -3.26
CA SER A 476 5.23 7.67 -3.43
C SER A 476 3.73 7.50 -3.16
N THR A 477 3.06 8.54 -2.69
CA THR A 477 1.65 8.48 -2.32
C THR A 477 0.93 9.82 -2.48
N VAL A 478 -0.40 9.77 -2.61
CA VAL A 478 -1.30 10.90 -2.33
C VAL A 478 -2.15 10.63 -1.07
N ASN A 479 -1.70 9.68 -0.25
CA ASN A 479 -2.42 9.00 0.82
C ASN A 479 -3.61 8.17 0.33
N GLN A 480 -4.87 8.50 0.64
CA GLN A 480 -5.97 7.61 0.26
C GLN A 480 -6.20 7.57 -1.25
N LEU A 481 -7.10 6.69 -1.71
CA LEU A 481 -7.48 6.62 -3.11
C LEU A 481 -7.99 8.00 -3.59
N LEU A 482 -7.29 8.59 -4.57
CA LEU A 482 -7.50 9.95 -5.08
C LEU A 482 -7.21 11.08 -4.06
N GLY A 483 -6.46 10.80 -3.01
CA GLY A 483 -6.13 11.73 -1.93
C GLY A 483 -7.36 12.41 -1.33
N SER A 484 -7.32 13.74 -1.28
CA SER A 484 -8.42 14.62 -0.82
C SER A 484 -9.69 14.52 -1.67
N VAL A 485 -9.65 13.80 -2.79
CA VAL A 485 -10.71 13.78 -3.79
C VAL A 485 -10.98 15.20 -4.31
N ARG A 486 -9.93 16.02 -4.39
CA ARG A 486 -9.90 17.35 -5.00
C ARG A 486 -8.82 17.41 -6.06
N SER A 487 -9.04 18.25 -7.06
CA SER A 487 -8.08 18.47 -8.12
C SER A 487 -8.03 19.93 -8.51
N SER A 488 -6.85 20.41 -8.91
CA SER A 488 -6.68 21.74 -9.47
C SER A 488 -7.38 21.85 -10.84
N PRO A 489 -8.37 22.75 -11.00
CA PRO A 489 -8.98 23.02 -12.30
C PRO A 489 -8.03 23.73 -13.27
N THR A 490 -6.93 24.31 -12.78
CA THR A 490 -5.91 24.95 -13.60
C THR A 490 -4.78 23.99 -13.98
N LEU A 491 -4.26 23.24 -13.01
CA LEU A 491 -3.03 22.45 -13.15
C LEU A 491 -3.30 20.97 -13.46
N GLY A 492 -4.51 20.46 -13.22
CA GLY A 492 -4.84 19.04 -13.38
C GLY A 492 -4.16 18.09 -12.37
N ILE A 493 -3.59 18.65 -11.30
CA ILE A 493 -2.98 17.93 -10.17
C ILE A 493 -4.10 17.46 -9.23
N ILE A 494 -3.98 16.24 -8.71
CA ILE A 494 -4.83 15.71 -7.64
C ILE A 494 -4.09 15.90 -6.33
N TRP A 495 -4.80 16.42 -5.33
CA TRP A 495 -4.19 16.79 -4.06
C TRP A 495 -4.28 15.65 -3.04
N ASN A 496 -3.19 15.45 -2.29
CA ASN A 496 -3.14 14.50 -1.19
C ASN A 496 -4.21 14.79 -0.11
N ASP A 497 -4.59 13.77 0.68
CA ASP A 497 -5.24 13.92 1.98
C ASP A 497 -4.27 13.56 3.11
N GLN A 498 -3.04 14.05 3.03
CA GLN A 498 -1.96 13.56 3.86
C GLN A 498 -2.08 13.97 5.34
N MET A 499 -2.90 14.97 5.65
CA MET A 499 -3.23 15.33 7.03
C MET A 499 -3.94 14.21 7.78
N ASP A 500 -4.58 13.26 7.07
CA ASP A 500 -5.24 12.09 7.64
C ASP A 500 -4.30 11.18 8.44
N ASP A 501 -3.01 11.15 8.07
CA ASP A 501 -2.04 10.27 8.72
C ASP A 501 -1.59 10.80 10.10
N PHE A 502 -2.02 12.00 10.50
CA PHE A 502 -1.84 12.47 11.86
C PHE A 502 -2.89 11.87 12.81
N SER A 503 -2.46 11.60 14.04
CA SER A 503 -3.37 11.30 15.13
C SER A 503 -4.12 12.56 15.58
N THR A 504 -5.41 12.44 15.89
CA THR A 504 -6.24 13.54 16.40
C THR A 504 -6.54 13.33 17.90
N PRO A 505 -6.28 14.32 18.78
CA PRO A 505 -6.53 14.20 20.21
C PRO A 505 -7.98 13.80 20.53
N GLY A 506 -8.15 12.87 21.46
CA GLY A 506 -9.49 12.42 21.90
C GLY A 506 -10.28 11.59 20.87
N VAL A 507 -9.78 11.43 19.63
CA VAL A 507 -10.39 10.58 18.61
C VAL A 507 -9.73 9.21 18.68
N SER A 508 -10.40 8.26 19.32
CA SER A 508 -9.94 6.87 19.31
C SER A 508 -10.04 6.26 17.92
N ASN A 509 -9.22 5.25 17.64
CA ASN A 509 -9.42 4.43 16.43
C ASN A 509 -10.74 3.63 16.51
N GLY A 510 -11.09 2.92 15.44
CA GLY A 510 -12.32 2.12 15.37
C GLY A 510 -12.50 1.03 16.44
N PHE A 511 -11.50 0.79 17.28
CA PHE A 511 -11.52 -0.18 18.38
C PHE A 511 -11.49 0.50 19.77
N GLY A 512 -11.55 1.82 19.84
CA GLY A 512 -11.59 2.58 21.09
C GLY A 512 -10.21 2.92 21.69
N TYR A 513 -9.10 2.55 21.05
CA TYR A 513 -7.76 2.84 21.56
C TYR A 513 -7.36 4.28 21.37
N ALA A 514 -6.60 4.80 22.32
CA ALA A 514 -6.15 6.18 22.33
C ALA A 514 -5.31 6.51 21.08
N PRO A 515 -5.40 7.75 20.57
CA PRO A 515 -4.57 8.21 19.46
C PRO A 515 -3.11 8.37 19.91
N SER A 516 -2.15 8.32 18.99
CA SER A 516 -0.72 8.42 19.31
C SER A 516 -0.30 9.88 19.50
N PRO A 517 0.13 10.32 20.70
CA PRO A 517 0.52 11.72 20.93
C PRO A 517 1.79 12.12 20.17
N THR A 518 2.69 11.18 19.90
CA THR A 518 3.91 11.44 19.12
C THR A 518 3.58 11.78 17.67
N ASN A 519 2.38 11.45 17.20
CA ASN A 519 1.90 11.75 15.86
C ASN A 519 0.73 12.74 15.84
N PHE A 520 0.56 13.59 16.86
CA PHE A 520 -0.36 14.72 16.77
C PHE A 520 0.11 15.79 15.77
N ILE A 521 -0.86 16.56 15.25
CA ILE A 521 -0.63 17.62 14.27
C ILE A 521 0.21 18.74 14.90
N THR A 522 1.22 19.19 14.17
CA THR A 522 2.00 20.38 14.50
C THR A 522 2.39 21.08 13.20
N PRO A 523 2.27 22.40 13.08
CA PRO A 523 2.73 23.16 11.92
C PRO A 523 4.13 22.75 11.44
N GLY A 524 4.29 22.47 10.15
CA GLY A 524 5.55 22.06 9.53
C GLY A 524 6.01 20.62 9.81
N LYS A 525 5.32 19.88 10.68
CA LYS A 525 5.60 18.48 10.97
C LYS A 525 5.18 17.58 9.82
N ARG A 526 5.86 16.45 9.63
CA ARG A 526 5.46 15.39 8.69
C ARG A 526 4.67 14.31 9.43
N PRO A 527 3.55 13.80 8.89
CA PRO A 527 2.82 12.71 9.52
C PRO A 527 3.57 11.38 9.37
N MET A 528 3.34 10.46 10.32
CA MET A 528 3.86 9.09 10.22
C MET A 528 3.45 8.40 8.93
N SER A 529 4.30 7.48 8.45
CA SER A 529 4.03 6.69 7.26
C SER A 529 4.52 5.25 7.44
N SER A 530 3.83 4.31 6.78
CA SER A 530 4.20 2.91 6.67
C SER A 530 5.17 2.64 5.51
N MET A 531 5.37 3.62 4.62
CA MET A 531 6.30 3.54 3.50
C MET A 531 7.71 3.17 3.99
N SER A 532 8.25 2.07 3.46
CA SER A 532 9.52 1.48 3.91
C SER A 532 10.41 1.05 2.73
N PRO A 533 10.78 1.98 1.83
CA PRO A 533 11.65 1.66 0.69
C PRO A 533 13.01 1.15 1.18
N THR A 534 13.37 -0.05 0.76
CA THR A 534 14.50 -0.80 1.32
C THR A 534 15.50 -1.18 0.24
N ILE A 535 16.79 -0.98 0.53
CA ILE A 535 17.88 -1.57 -0.25
C ILE A 535 18.71 -2.49 0.66
N ILE A 536 19.13 -3.63 0.13
CA ILE A 536 20.04 -4.59 0.75
C ILE A 536 21.24 -4.77 -0.16
N TYR A 537 22.44 -4.66 0.39
CA TYR A 537 23.70 -4.85 -0.34
C TYR A 537 24.65 -5.75 0.46
N ASP A 538 25.56 -6.41 -0.25
CA ASP A 538 26.63 -7.18 0.36
C ASP A 538 27.65 -6.24 1.01
N THR A 539 27.96 -6.48 2.29
CA THR A 539 28.74 -5.56 3.13
C THR A 539 30.18 -5.44 2.66
N ASP A 540 30.77 -6.55 2.20
CA ASP A 540 32.17 -6.61 1.83
C ASP A 540 32.39 -6.09 0.40
N SER A 541 31.62 -6.62 -0.55
CA SER A 541 31.74 -6.24 -1.95
C SER A 541 31.10 -4.90 -2.27
N GLY A 542 30.04 -4.50 -1.56
CA GLY A 542 29.22 -3.33 -1.90
C GLY A 542 28.30 -3.56 -3.10
N ASN A 543 28.06 -4.82 -3.47
CA ASN A 543 27.13 -5.12 -4.55
C ASN A 543 25.70 -5.16 -4.01
N ILE A 544 24.76 -4.49 -4.68
CA ILE A 544 23.34 -4.60 -4.36
C ILE A 544 22.92 -6.06 -4.47
N LYS A 545 22.27 -6.55 -3.39
CA LYS A 545 21.61 -7.84 -3.33
C LYS A 545 20.14 -7.72 -3.67
N MET A 546 19.45 -6.70 -3.15
CA MET A 546 18.01 -6.51 -3.36
C MET A 546 17.61 -5.03 -3.27
N ALA A 547 16.70 -4.60 -4.15
CA ALA A 547 15.91 -3.38 -4.00
C ALA A 547 14.44 -3.78 -3.90
N VAL A 548 13.77 -3.38 -2.81
CA VAL A 548 12.42 -3.85 -2.49
C VAL A 548 11.62 -2.79 -1.75
N GLY A 549 10.30 -2.90 -1.88
CA GLY A 549 9.33 -2.19 -1.08
C GLY A 549 7.94 -2.49 -1.60
N ALA A 550 6.95 -1.83 -1.01
CA ALA A 550 5.56 -2.08 -1.33
C ALA A 550 4.74 -0.79 -1.31
N SER A 551 3.58 -0.88 -1.95
CA SER A 551 2.45 0.00 -1.73
C SER A 551 1.34 -0.73 -0.97
N GLY A 552 0.33 0.01 -0.49
CA GLY A 552 -0.83 -0.55 0.21
C GLY A 552 -0.94 -0.18 1.68
N GLY A 553 -0.48 1.02 2.07
CA GLY A 553 -0.73 1.53 3.41
C GLY A 553 -0.01 0.80 4.53
N SER A 554 -0.70 0.56 5.65
CA SER A 554 -0.14 -0.14 6.81
C SER A 554 0.41 -1.54 6.49
N PHE A 555 -0.11 -2.21 5.44
CA PHE A 555 0.37 -3.50 4.97
C PHE A 555 1.79 -3.45 4.34
N ILE A 556 2.32 -2.26 4.02
CA ILE A 556 3.65 -2.10 3.39
C ILE A 556 4.75 -2.75 4.22
N ILE A 557 4.72 -2.54 5.54
CA ILE A 557 5.78 -2.95 6.46
C ILE A 557 5.89 -4.49 6.47
N SER A 558 4.79 -5.19 6.71
CA SER A 558 4.79 -6.67 6.78
C SER A 558 5.02 -7.30 5.41
N ALA A 559 4.45 -6.74 4.32
CA ALA A 559 4.65 -7.28 2.98
C ALA A 559 6.11 -7.17 2.50
N THR A 560 6.76 -6.04 2.78
CA THR A 560 8.19 -5.83 2.49
C THR A 560 9.04 -6.78 3.33
N ALA A 561 8.80 -6.85 4.64
CA ALA A 561 9.53 -7.73 5.55
C ALA A 561 9.41 -9.20 5.16
N GLN A 562 8.20 -9.69 4.89
CA GLN A 562 7.97 -11.07 4.46
C GLN A 562 8.65 -11.39 3.13
N THR A 563 8.66 -10.45 2.17
CA THR A 563 9.37 -10.67 0.89
C THR A 563 10.86 -10.85 1.12
N VAL A 564 11.47 -9.98 1.94
CA VAL A 564 12.90 -10.10 2.30
C VAL A 564 13.18 -11.39 3.07
N ILE A 565 12.38 -11.71 4.09
CA ILE A 565 12.55 -12.94 4.88
C ILE A 565 12.49 -14.18 3.97
N ARG A 566 11.50 -14.25 3.08
CA ARG A 566 11.31 -15.41 2.21
C ARG A 566 12.42 -15.56 1.19
N SER A 567 12.86 -14.47 0.55
CA SER A 567 13.94 -14.55 -0.42
C SER A 567 15.31 -14.74 0.26
N ILE A 568 15.67 -13.87 1.20
CA ILE A 568 17.02 -13.85 1.79
C ILE A 568 17.21 -14.92 2.86
N LEU A 569 16.22 -15.15 3.75
CA LEU A 569 16.39 -16.11 4.85
C LEU A 569 15.89 -17.52 4.49
N PHE A 570 14.85 -17.63 3.67
CA PHE A 570 14.30 -18.94 3.29
C PHE A 570 14.79 -19.44 1.93
N ASN A 571 15.63 -18.64 1.25
CA ASN A 571 16.23 -18.97 -0.05
C ASN A 571 15.18 -19.28 -1.14
N GLN A 572 14.03 -18.61 -1.07
CA GLN A 572 13.01 -18.66 -2.11
C GLN A 572 13.36 -17.65 -3.22
N THR A 573 12.90 -17.91 -4.45
CA THR A 573 12.97 -16.92 -5.52
C THR A 573 12.10 -15.70 -5.17
N VAL A 574 12.41 -14.52 -5.74
CA VAL A 574 11.53 -13.34 -5.60
C VAL A 574 10.10 -13.60 -6.07
N LYS A 575 9.90 -14.53 -7.02
CA LYS A 575 8.56 -14.94 -7.46
C LYS A 575 7.82 -15.67 -6.34
N GLU A 576 8.43 -16.71 -5.78
CA GLU A 576 7.85 -17.45 -4.66
C GLU A 576 7.61 -16.53 -3.46
N ALA A 577 8.56 -15.65 -3.14
CA ALA A 577 8.45 -14.73 -2.02
C ALA A 577 7.26 -13.76 -2.15
N VAL A 578 7.10 -13.11 -3.32
CA VAL A 578 6.01 -12.16 -3.56
C VAL A 578 4.66 -12.85 -3.73
N ASP A 579 4.62 -13.99 -4.41
CA ASP A 579 3.37 -14.66 -4.76
C ASP A 579 2.80 -15.50 -3.60
N SER A 580 3.61 -15.78 -2.57
CA SER A 580 3.17 -16.54 -1.40
C SER A 580 2.02 -15.86 -0.66
N PRO A 581 1.08 -16.63 -0.07
CA PRO A 581 0.04 -16.10 0.80
C PRO A 581 0.63 -15.30 1.96
N ARG A 582 0.06 -14.12 2.21
CA ARG A 582 0.52 -13.22 3.27
C ARG A 582 -0.24 -13.43 4.58
N PHE A 583 0.49 -13.21 5.67
CA PHE A 583 -0.04 -13.01 7.01
C PHE A 583 0.17 -11.53 7.36
N HIS A 584 -0.72 -10.90 8.12
CA HIS A 584 -0.48 -9.53 8.57
C HIS A 584 -1.07 -9.32 9.94
N ASN A 585 -0.24 -8.91 10.88
CA ASN A 585 -0.68 -8.42 12.17
C ASN A 585 -0.02 -7.07 12.47
N GLN A 586 -0.82 -6.03 12.50
CA GLN A 586 -0.35 -4.67 12.79
C GLN A 586 -0.57 -4.25 14.24
N TYR A 587 -0.56 -5.21 15.18
CA TYR A 587 -0.86 -5.05 16.60
C TYR A 587 -2.33 -4.67 16.89
N LEU A 588 -2.86 -3.65 16.21
CA LEU A 588 -4.24 -3.16 16.31
C LEU A 588 -4.90 -3.02 14.93
N PRO A 589 -6.07 -3.63 14.68
CA PRO A 589 -6.81 -4.51 15.59
C PRO A 589 -6.05 -5.77 16.00
N TYR A 590 -6.41 -6.33 17.15
CA TYR A 590 -5.82 -7.55 17.68
C TYR A 590 -6.33 -8.80 16.93
N VAL A 591 -6.03 -8.87 15.64
CA VAL A 591 -6.37 -9.95 14.71
C VAL A 591 -5.27 -10.04 13.66
N THR A 592 -4.96 -11.26 13.24
CA THR A 592 -4.08 -11.53 12.10
C THR A 592 -4.92 -11.74 10.87
N GLU A 593 -4.74 -10.91 9.85
CA GLU A 593 -5.30 -11.18 8.52
C GLU A 593 -4.43 -12.19 7.77
N TYR A 594 -5.06 -13.15 7.10
CA TYR A 594 -4.36 -14.08 6.21
C TYR A 594 -5.12 -14.24 4.89
N GLU A 595 -4.39 -14.46 3.79
CA GLU A 595 -5.03 -14.71 2.50
C GLU A 595 -5.65 -16.11 2.45
N ILE A 596 -6.87 -16.23 1.87
CA ILE A 596 -7.62 -17.50 1.77
C ILE A 596 -6.86 -18.63 1.06
N THR A 597 -5.82 -18.28 0.31
CA THR A 597 -4.93 -19.21 -0.40
C THR A 597 -3.88 -19.85 0.52
N ALA A 598 -3.77 -19.42 1.78
CA ALA A 598 -2.94 -20.08 2.77
C ALA A 598 -3.44 -21.50 3.07
N PRO A 599 -2.52 -22.49 3.26
CA PRO A 599 -2.90 -23.88 3.55
C PRO A 599 -3.82 -23.98 4.78
N SER A 600 -5.01 -24.56 4.62
CA SER A 600 -6.03 -24.61 5.68
C SER A 600 -5.54 -25.36 6.92
N ASN A 601 -4.79 -26.43 6.75
CA ASN A 601 -4.19 -27.19 7.85
C ASN A 601 -3.17 -26.36 8.66
N LEU A 602 -2.39 -25.48 8.01
CA LEU A 602 -1.53 -24.53 8.73
C LEU A 602 -2.37 -23.55 9.55
N ILE A 603 -3.42 -22.99 8.95
CA ILE A 603 -4.32 -22.05 9.64
C ILE A 603 -4.98 -22.71 10.86
N ASP A 604 -5.44 -23.95 10.73
CA ASP A 604 -6.04 -24.70 11.83
C ASP A 604 -5.04 -24.92 12.97
N ILE A 605 -3.79 -25.24 12.65
CA ILE A 605 -2.73 -25.37 13.66
C ILE A 605 -2.45 -24.02 14.33
N LEU A 606 -2.34 -22.93 13.57
CA LEU A 606 -2.12 -21.59 14.12
C LEU A 606 -3.24 -21.16 15.07
N LYS A 607 -4.50 -21.44 14.73
CA LYS A 607 -5.66 -21.14 15.59
C LYS A 607 -5.73 -22.05 16.82
N THR A 608 -5.53 -23.35 16.67
CA THR A 608 -5.79 -24.33 17.75
C THR A 608 -4.60 -24.57 18.66
N THR A 609 -3.39 -24.68 18.11
CA THR A 609 -2.17 -25.00 18.88
C THR A 609 -1.50 -23.73 19.38
N TYR A 610 -1.41 -22.71 18.51
CA TYR A 610 -0.73 -21.45 18.82
C TYR A 610 -1.68 -20.34 19.31
N ASN A 611 -2.98 -20.59 19.35
CA ASN A 611 -4.02 -19.65 19.79
C ASN A 611 -4.03 -18.30 19.05
N GLN A 612 -3.68 -18.31 17.76
CA GLN A 612 -3.70 -17.10 16.95
C GLN A 612 -5.15 -16.68 16.63
N ASN A 613 -5.47 -15.41 16.88
CA ASN A 613 -6.73 -14.82 16.43
C ASN A 613 -6.59 -14.43 14.96
N MET A 614 -7.30 -15.12 14.06
CA MET A 614 -7.07 -14.97 12.62
C MET A 614 -8.37 -14.82 11.82
N THR A 615 -8.34 -13.90 10.86
CA THR A 615 -9.43 -13.69 9.89
C THR A 615 -8.91 -13.82 8.45
N SER A 616 -9.71 -14.43 7.59
CA SER A 616 -9.33 -14.64 6.20
C SER A 616 -9.74 -13.46 5.33
N VAL A 617 -8.90 -13.08 4.37
CA VAL A 617 -9.21 -12.11 3.31
C VAL A 617 -8.99 -12.72 1.93
N PRO A 618 -9.73 -12.32 0.87
CA PRO A 618 -9.52 -12.85 -0.47
C PRO A 618 -8.09 -12.63 -0.98
N LYS A 619 -7.56 -11.43 -0.73
CA LYS A 619 -6.18 -11.02 -0.98
C LYS A 619 -5.84 -9.82 -0.09
N GLN A 620 -4.57 -9.65 0.25
CA GLN A 620 -4.10 -8.43 0.90
C GLN A 620 -4.00 -7.26 -0.09
N ALA A 621 -4.15 -6.04 0.44
CA ALA A 621 -4.09 -4.82 -0.36
C ALA A 621 -2.66 -4.40 -0.75
N SER A 622 -1.64 -4.98 -0.12
CA SER A 622 -0.24 -4.67 -0.40
C SER A 622 0.20 -5.15 -1.77
N VAL A 623 1.09 -4.39 -2.40
CA VAL A 623 1.64 -4.67 -3.74
C VAL A 623 3.14 -4.45 -3.69
N VAL A 624 3.91 -5.53 -3.80
CA VAL A 624 5.37 -5.50 -3.70
C VAL A 624 6.01 -5.34 -5.08
N GLN A 625 7.05 -4.52 -5.17
CA GLN A 625 7.98 -4.51 -6.30
C GLN A 625 9.36 -4.89 -5.80
N VAL A 626 10.00 -5.85 -6.45
CA VAL A 626 11.29 -6.37 -6.02
C VAL A 626 12.20 -6.67 -7.20
N LEU A 627 13.47 -6.31 -7.03
CA LEU A 627 14.58 -6.70 -7.89
C LEU A 627 15.66 -7.30 -7.00
N GLU A 628 16.09 -8.53 -7.29
CA GLU A 628 17.15 -9.24 -6.58
C GLU A 628 18.29 -9.58 -7.55
N ARG A 629 19.53 -9.26 -7.19
CA ARG A 629 20.71 -9.76 -7.90
C ARG A 629 21.15 -11.07 -7.25
N THR A 630 21.24 -12.11 -8.06
CA THR A 630 21.61 -13.46 -7.62
C THR A 630 23.02 -13.83 -8.07
N GLU A 631 23.56 -14.91 -7.49
CA GLU A 631 24.94 -15.37 -7.76
C GLU A 631 25.15 -15.82 -9.22
N ASP A 632 24.07 -16.14 -9.94
CA ASP A 632 24.09 -16.42 -11.38
C ASP A 632 24.42 -15.17 -12.25
N GLY A 633 24.54 -13.99 -11.64
CA GLY A 633 24.86 -12.73 -12.28
C GLY A 633 23.67 -12.03 -12.94
N TYR A 634 22.44 -12.53 -12.74
CA TYR A 634 21.22 -11.89 -13.24
C TYR A 634 20.53 -11.07 -12.16
N ILE A 635 19.74 -10.08 -12.60
CA ILE A 635 18.74 -9.37 -11.81
C ILE A 635 17.40 -10.04 -12.07
N HIS A 636 16.85 -10.64 -11.03
CA HIS A 636 15.54 -11.29 -11.03
C HIS A 636 14.51 -10.31 -10.51
N GLY A 637 13.47 -10.07 -11.30
CA GLY A 637 12.39 -9.16 -10.95
C GLY A 637 11.06 -9.88 -10.80
N ASN A 638 10.24 -9.40 -9.87
CA ASN A 638 8.83 -9.75 -9.79
C ASN A 638 8.00 -8.52 -9.40
N SER A 639 6.85 -8.38 -10.05
CA SER A 639 5.83 -7.40 -9.69
C SER A 639 4.61 -8.13 -9.16
N ASP A 640 4.09 -7.68 -8.03
CA ASP A 640 2.97 -8.33 -7.35
C ASP A 640 1.69 -8.30 -8.19
N PHE A 641 1.05 -9.46 -8.31
CA PHE A 641 -0.15 -9.69 -9.10
C PHE A 641 -1.44 -9.20 -8.41
N ARG A 642 -1.39 -8.89 -7.11
CA ARG A 642 -2.59 -8.57 -6.31
C ARG A 642 -3.30 -7.31 -6.77
N ARG A 643 -2.60 -6.38 -7.41
CA ARG A 643 -3.22 -5.19 -7.99
C ARG A 643 -3.87 -5.52 -9.32
N ALA A 644 -5.10 -5.05 -9.53
CA ALA A 644 -5.79 -5.15 -10.83
C ALA A 644 -5.26 -4.09 -11.82
N THR A 645 -3.95 -4.13 -12.04
CA THR A 645 -3.20 -3.27 -12.95
C THR A 645 -2.19 -4.18 -13.66
N PRO A 646 -1.97 -4.05 -14.97
CA PRO A 646 -0.90 -4.78 -15.62
C PRO A 646 0.45 -4.36 -15.03
N THR A 647 1.07 -5.20 -14.20
CA THR A 647 2.38 -4.97 -13.57
C THR A 647 3.37 -6.01 -14.07
N TYR A 648 4.59 -5.56 -14.36
CA TYR A 648 5.72 -6.43 -14.69
C TYR A 648 7.03 -5.66 -14.57
N PRO A 649 8.12 -6.36 -14.21
CA PRO A 649 9.46 -5.81 -14.32
C PRO A 649 9.89 -5.70 -15.78
N THR A 650 10.85 -4.82 -16.05
CA THR A 650 11.45 -4.63 -17.38
C THR A 650 12.95 -4.35 -17.23
N GLY A 651 13.77 -4.65 -18.23
CA GLY A 651 15.23 -4.52 -18.13
C GLY A 651 15.93 -5.00 -19.40
N TYR A 652 17.27 -5.10 -19.36
CA TYR A 652 18.10 -5.56 -20.48
C TYR A 652 19.42 -6.22 -20.08
#